data_AF-A0A815W124-F1
#
_entry.id   AF-A0A815W124-F1
#
_cell.length_a   1.000
_cell.length_b   1.000
_cell.length_c   1.000
_cell.angle_alpha   90.00
_cell.angle_beta   90.00
_cell.angle_gamma   90.00
#
_symmetry.space_group_name_H-M   'P 1'
#
loop_
_entity.id
_entity.type
_entity.pdbx_description
1 polymer ?
#
loop_
_entity_poly.entity_id
_entity_poly.type
_entity_poly.pdbx_seq_one_letter_code
_entity_poly.pdbx_strand_id
1 'polypeptide(L)'
;MFKEIFHSTRQNSFSLNLPKLCPTALWSQTAMTFADQSVVGEHPGNIFINTNNTIFVVHRQRNQILVWNENDTLPSYDISVEFRLTNSIFVRENGDIYIGDSDENRRVQRWIASNKTFVTVMKVASACYGLFIDVIDNLYCSMQNEHQVVKKSLHDLGLVPTIVAGTDILGKAPNQLNQPHGIFVDVNLDLYVADCENNRVQLFRLGGSNGITVVGGSLSSQTTLLSCPHAVVLDGQKYLFVANTMDHAIVGEGLHGFRCIVGCYTHSAKPNQLSFRMSLSFDRSGNIFVSDNNNHRIQKFRIIKSPCDMAFSRPKFCSTAIWHRNGFTFANETILGSKPRAIAIDTNDSVYFIHSERNELLIWHNGDHNSIQRFPDNFSTPASITVTIDDNIYIDNGQPNGRVMKWTLHTLTLTTATYVFSTCFCLFVDIGNNLYCSLHTLHRIVKTQLSNSAKSLLTVAGADNAGSSCYALDHPKGIFVDYKLNLYVADCGNNRVQVFPHGIYNGITIVGGSLSNETIGLNCPSGIALDVQNYLFIVDSDNHRIIGQSRYGFRCLLGCYGQGSHSTQLSFPSTLSFDRVGNIFVLDQGNNRIQKFHYLKNTCDTSSITDTTYPGALKNTSQIYLRKCNSEEFYYEAFEISVSEIYYYTIQSSSDADIDLYGYIYENNFNPLAPAENLLAENNDISTTHRQFKLDIPLYVNTTYILIVTTSSSQVIGEFVLNFRGGKNISIKRQIMPVNFQQKYSSEFTFKSVMYYRDCRIPKCYYESLEINVITTGLYIIRSESDIHMYGYIYESDFNPLKTSENLRLQHNGTCNNYQFKFITNLKNNTKYILVITTFDPYTMGKFSIFISGSNNISHHRFNPKSSDCVVGDQCNFYVKSIGLTLDDILHDELRSNKPLSDQSTSIKFSVTLTIIMFIVGLISSILSFLTFKNKTTQQVGCGLYLLASSITSLLTISMFTIKFWFLLITRINVPMISLTVFQGGCKFIEPILKLLLYLDNWFNACVAIERGFHIFKGINANKMKSKHIARWMILILPFCILSTLIHEPIFLKPFEYPSELNRNESNYISLNGRMSDRPIQCIAEYPRSVQYYNTFILFFHLVVPFIANLCSALFIIFGAARQRSKIKKSHKYIDHVRTQLKEHKQLIVSPIALLVLSSPRLIIALLPGCVKISEKLWLYLLAYFISFIPSILIFMIFVFPSELYMKAFKQSLNISWWRIH
;
A
#
# COMPACT_ATOMS: atom_id res chain seq x y z
N MET A 1 28.12 -30.73 13.75
CA MET A 1 28.28 -31.10 12.33
C MET A 1 27.64 -32.47 12.07
N PHE A 2 26.31 -32.58 12.23
CA PHE A 2 25.42 -33.66 11.74
C PHE A 2 23.98 -33.25 12.16
N LYS A 3 23.42 -32.24 11.48
CA LYS A 3 22.00 -31.84 11.66
C LYS A 3 21.38 -31.28 10.38
N GLU A 4 21.94 -31.65 9.23
CA GLU A 4 21.61 -31.07 7.91
C GLU A 4 21.27 -32.12 6.84
N ILE A 5 20.86 -33.32 7.24
CA ILE A 5 20.36 -34.34 6.31
C ILE A 5 19.04 -34.85 6.87
N PHE A 6 17.94 -34.15 6.58
CA PHE A 6 16.57 -34.70 6.42
C PHE A 6 15.63 -33.55 6.00
N HIS A 7 15.98 -32.85 4.92
CA HIS A 7 15.06 -31.99 4.18
C HIS A 7 14.75 -32.64 2.82
N SER A 8 14.02 -33.76 2.84
CA SER A 8 13.18 -34.14 1.69
C SER A 8 12.01 -35.03 2.11
N THR A 9 10.80 -34.57 1.77
CA THR A 9 9.57 -35.36 1.56
C THR A 9 8.95 -36.14 2.73
N ARG A 10 8.35 -35.41 3.68
CA ARG A 10 6.99 -35.61 4.23
C ARG A 10 6.73 -34.49 5.25
N GLN A 11 5.59 -33.82 5.18
CA GLN A 11 5.13 -33.02 6.31
C GLN A 11 4.84 -34.00 7.43
N ASN A 12 5.73 -34.13 8.42
CA ASN A 12 5.48 -34.99 9.57
C ASN A 12 4.53 -34.26 10.53
N SER A 13 3.22 -34.36 10.26
CA SER A 13 2.17 -34.00 11.20
C SER A 13 1.97 -35.13 12.22
N PHE A 14 1.58 -34.77 13.45
CA PHE A 14 1.15 -35.75 14.44
C PHE A 14 -0.22 -36.31 14.06
N SER A 15 -0.46 -37.58 14.40
CA SER A 15 -1.75 -38.24 14.17
C SER A 15 -2.86 -37.86 15.15
N LEU A 16 -2.57 -37.00 16.13
CA LEU A 16 -3.50 -36.53 17.16
C LEU A 16 -3.67 -35.00 17.11
N ASN A 17 -4.80 -34.49 17.60
CA ASN A 17 -5.06 -33.05 17.62
C ASN A 17 -4.20 -32.33 18.67
N LEU A 18 -3.42 -31.34 18.21
CA LEU A 18 -2.66 -30.42 19.04
C LEU A 18 -3.20 -28.99 18.85
N PRO A 19 -4.35 -28.65 19.45
CA PRO A 19 -4.92 -27.31 19.36
C PRO A 19 -3.94 -26.31 19.97
N LYS A 20 -3.85 -25.09 19.43
CA LYS A 20 -3.05 -24.02 20.04
C LYS A 20 -3.90 -23.31 21.09
N LEU A 21 -3.63 -23.59 22.37
CA LEU A 21 -4.41 -23.14 23.51
C LEU A 21 -3.60 -22.12 24.33
N CYS A 22 -4.28 -21.16 24.95
CA CYS A 22 -3.61 -20.18 25.80
C CYS A 22 -3.52 -20.65 27.24
N PRO A 23 -2.55 -20.13 28.02
CA PRO A 23 -2.52 -20.32 29.46
C PRO A 23 -3.82 -19.90 30.15
N THR A 24 -4.59 -18.98 29.54
CA THR A 24 -5.86 -18.45 30.03
C THR A 24 -7.10 -19.08 29.38
N ALA A 25 -6.95 -20.12 28.55
CA ALA A 25 -8.08 -20.77 27.89
C ALA A 25 -9.11 -21.29 28.90
N LEU A 26 -10.40 -21.12 28.63
CA LEU A 26 -11.45 -21.53 29.56
C LEU A 26 -12.29 -22.63 28.94
N TRP A 27 -12.59 -23.65 29.71
CA TRP A 27 -13.53 -24.72 29.36
C TRP A 27 -14.81 -24.60 30.19
N SER A 28 -15.88 -25.19 29.69
CA SER A 28 -17.14 -25.30 30.41
C SER A 28 -16.93 -26.02 31.74
N GLN A 29 -17.49 -25.47 32.81
CA GLN A 29 -17.39 -26.09 34.14
C GLN A 29 -18.27 -27.34 34.25
N THR A 30 -19.32 -27.43 33.43
CA THR A 30 -20.12 -28.64 33.23
C THR A 30 -19.75 -29.31 31.92
N ALA A 31 -19.55 -30.62 31.95
CA ALA A 31 -19.37 -31.42 30.76
C ALA A 31 -20.69 -31.91 30.19
N MET A 32 -20.67 -32.21 28.90
CA MET A 32 -21.66 -33.04 28.25
C MET A 32 -21.21 -34.50 28.36
N THR A 33 -22.08 -35.39 28.82
CA THR A 33 -21.83 -36.84 28.71
C THR A 33 -21.87 -37.20 27.24
N PHE A 34 -20.70 -37.51 26.66
CA PHE A 34 -20.58 -37.90 25.26
C PHE A 34 -21.05 -39.34 25.05
N ALA A 35 -20.66 -40.24 25.96
CA ALA A 35 -21.11 -41.62 25.98
C ALA A 35 -21.20 -42.11 27.44
N ASP A 36 -22.23 -42.88 27.76
CA ASP A 36 -22.48 -43.42 29.10
C ASP A 36 -22.15 -44.94 29.19
N GLN A 37 -22.38 -45.52 30.37
CA GLN A 37 -22.09 -46.93 30.66
C GLN A 37 -22.79 -47.89 29.68
N SER A 38 -23.96 -47.54 29.13
CA SER A 38 -24.68 -48.41 28.20
C SER A 38 -23.93 -48.58 26.88
N VAL A 39 -23.13 -47.57 26.51
CA VAL A 39 -22.36 -47.53 25.26
C VAL A 39 -20.93 -48.01 25.49
N VAL A 40 -20.23 -47.46 26.49
CA VAL A 40 -18.78 -47.73 26.69
C VAL A 40 -18.47 -48.84 27.71
N GLY A 41 -19.51 -49.40 28.33
CA GLY A 41 -19.38 -50.43 29.35
C GLY A 41 -18.81 -49.91 30.67
N GLU A 42 -18.51 -50.82 31.59
CA GLU A 42 -17.89 -50.43 32.86
C GLU A 42 -16.40 -50.13 32.68
N HIS A 43 -15.99 -49.04 33.32
CA HIS A 43 -14.61 -48.59 33.38
C HIS A 43 -13.93 -48.47 31.99
N PRO A 44 -14.34 -47.49 31.15
CA PRO A 44 -13.77 -47.30 29.81
C PRO A 44 -12.26 -47.04 29.84
N GLY A 45 -11.52 -47.58 28.86
CA GLY A 45 -10.06 -47.40 28.74
C GLY A 45 -9.66 -46.02 28.20
N ASN A 46 -8.40 -45.87 27.74
CA ASN A 46 -7.94 -44.57 27.23
C ASN A 46 -8.71 -44.17 25.97
N ILE A 47 -8.80 -42.86 25.80
CA ILE A 47 -9.41 -42.19 24.65
C ILE A 47 -8.32 -41.62 23.75
N PHE A 48 -8.47 -41.80 22.44
CA PHE A 48 -7.62 -41.18 21.43
C PHE A 48 -8.50 -40.46 20.39
N ILE A 49 -8.11 -39.25 19.99
CA ILE A 49 -8.80 -38.50 18.95
C ILE A 49 -7.79 -38.11 17.87
N ASN A 50 -8.04 -38.57 16.64
CA ASN A 50 -7.15 -38.30 15.52
C ASN A 50 -7.38 -36.89 14.93
N THR A 51 -6.54 -36.48 13.97
CA THR A 51 -6.63 -35.19 13.26
C THR A 51 -7.93 -34.96 12.48
N ASN A 52 -8.71 -36.01 12.21
CA ASN A 52 -10.03 -35.96 11.60
C ASN A 52 -11.18 -35.96 12.63
N ASN A 53 -10.86 -35.72 13.92
CA ASN A 53 -11.79 -35.80 15.05
C ASN A 53 -12.54 -37.14 15.18
N THR A 54 -11.99 -38.22 14.62
CA THR A 54 -12.49 -39.58 14.88
C THR A 54 -12.06 -39.97 16.29
N ILE A 55 -13.02 -40.42 17.10
CA ILE A 55 -12.81 -40.76 18.51
C ILE A 55 -12.70 -42.28 18.63
N PHE A 56 -11.66 -42.75 19.33
CA PHE A 56 -11.39 -44.16 19.59
C PHE A 56 -11.39 -44.39 21.10
N VAL A 57 -12.20 -45.35 21.56
CA VAL A 57 -12.29 -45.71 22.99
C VAL A 57 -12.21 -47.22 23.14
N VAL A 58 -11.40 -47.68 24.09
CA VAL A 58 -11.25 -49.10 24.41
C VAL A 58 -12.40 -49.57 25.32
N HIS A 59 -13.19 -50.53 24.84
CA HIS A 59 -14.24 -51.21 25.60
C HIS A 59 -13.70 -52.54 26.16
N ARG A 60 -13.36 -52.55 27.45
CA ARG A 60 -12.63 -53.66 28.09
C ARG A 60 -13.45 -54.95 28.26
N GLN A 61 -14.73 -54.85 28.62
CA GLN A 61 -15.54 -56.05 28.87
C GLN A 61 -15.84 -56.88 27.61
N ARG A 62 -15.95 -56.22 26.44
CA ARG A 62 -16.24 -56.84 25.15
C ARG A 62 -15.00 -57.07 24.28
N ASN A 63 -13.81 -56.66 24.74
CA ASN A 63 -12.57 -56.64 23.95
C ASN A 63 -12.77 -55.97 22.57
N GLN A 64 -13.35 -54.76 22.58
CA GLN A 64 -13.64 -54.00 21.36
C GLN A 64 -13.04 -52.60 21.42
N ILE A 65 -12.72 -52.05 20.26
CA ILE A 65 -12.41 -50.63 20.10
C ILE A 65 -13.65 -49.98 19.47
N LEU A 66 -14.27 -49.06 20.20
CA LEU A 66 -15.40 -48.29 19.70
C LEU A 66 -14.90 -47.07 18.94
N VAL A 67 -15.45 -46.82 17.75
CA VAL A 67 -15.03 -45.73 16.87
C VAL A 67 -16.22 -44.83 16.53
N TRP A 68 -16.08 -43.53 16.77
CA TRP A 68 -17.07 -42.51 16.39
C TRP A 68 -16.49 -41.56 15.34
N ASN A 69 -17.25 -41.31 14.28
CA ASN A 69 -16.99 -40.23 13.33
C ASN A 69 -17.67 -38.93 13.81
N GLU A 70 -17.18 -37.77 13.37
CA GLU A 70 -17.32 -36.43 14.00
C GLU A 70 -18.68 -36.07 14.64
N ASN A 71 -19.81 -36.52 14.07
CA ASN A 71 -21.15 -36.11 14.49
C ASN A 71 -22.03 -37.25 15.04
N ASP A 72 -21.51 -38.48 15.14
CA ASP A 72 -22.32 -39.61 15.57
C ASP A 72 -22.42 -39.64 17.11
N THR A 73 -23.63 -39.87 17.62
CA THR A 73 -23.88 -40.03 19.08
C THR A 73 -23.70 -41.46 19.55
N LEU A 74 -23.67 -42.42 18.63
CA LEU A 74 -23.38 -43.84 18.86
C LEU A 74 -22.11 -44.24 18.09
N PRO A 75 -21.38 -45.30 18.52
CA PRO A 75 -20.23 -45.78 17.78
C PRO A 75 -20.62 -46.07 16.33
N SER A 76 -19.91 -45.46 15.37
CA SER A 76 -20.13 -45.68 13.94
C SER A 76 -19.82 -47.13 13.55
N TYR A 77 -18.81 -47.73 14.18
CA TYR A 77 -18.47 -49.14 14.11
C TYR A 77 -17.57 -49.54 15.28
N ASP A 78 -17.46 -50.83 15.54
CA ASP A 78 -16.55 -51.42 16.50
C ASP A 78 -15.52 -52.35 15.83
N ILE A 79 -14.34 -52.46 16.43
CA ILE A 79 -13.29 -53.38 16.02
C ILE A 79 -13.13 -54.42 17.12
N SER A 80 -13.54 -55.65 16.83
CA SER A 80 -13.38 -56.78 17.76
C SER A 80 -11.92 -57.24 17.81
N VAL A 81 -11.45 -57.53 19.02
CA VAL A 81 -10.06 -57.90 19.29
C VAL A 81 -10.02 -59.28 19.94
N GLU A 82 -9.16 -60.15 19.41
CA GLU A 82 -9.06 -61.56 19.84
C GLU A 82 -8.29 -61.75 21.16
N PHE A 83 -7.79 -60.67 21.75
CA PHE A 83 -6.98 -60.65 22.97
C PHE A 83 -7.50 -59.61 23.97
N ARG A 84 -7.12 -59.75 25.24
CA ARG A 84 -7.54 -58.84 26.31
C ARG A 84 -6.85 -57.48 26.14
N LEU A 85 -7.66 -56.44 25.97
CA LEU A 85 -7.19 -55.07 25.77
C LEU A 85 -6.65 -54.45 27.07
N THR A 86 -5.51 -53.77 26.98
CA THR A 86 -5.03 -52.87 28.05
C THR A 86 -5.67 -51.49 27.95
N ASN A 87 -5.27 -50.56 28.81
CA ASN A 87 -5.75 -49.19 28.75
C ASN A 87 -5.13 -48.39 27.59
N SER A 88 -4.03 -48.83 26.99
CA SER A 88 -3.26 -48.01 26.03
C SER A 88 -3.74 -48.14 24.58
N ILE A 89 -3.90 -47.00 23.89
CA ILE A 89 -4.24 -46.93 22.46
C ILE A 89 -3.52 -45.75 21.81
N PHE A 90 -3.08 -45.92 20.56
CA PHE A 90 -2.57 -44.84 19.72
C PHE A 90 -2.97 -45.10 18.26
N VAL A 91 -3.45 -44.09 17.54
CA VAL A 91 -3.85 -44.23 16.13
C VAL A 91 -2.94 -43.38 15.25
N ARG A 92 -2.46 -43.93 14.15
CA ARG A 92 -1.58 -43.24 13.18
C ARG A 92 -2.40 -42.60 12.06
N GLU A 93 -1.82 -41.63 11.34
CA GLU A 93 -2.51 -40.91 10.25
C GLU A 93 -3.02 -41.83 9.12
N ASN A 94 -2.34 -42.96 8.89
CA ASN A 94 -2.76 -43.95 7.91
C ASN A 94 -3.94 -44.83 8.39
N GLY A 95 -4.46 -44.58 9.60
CA GLY A 95 -5.58 -45.30 10.20
C GLY A 95 -5.17 -46.53 11.02
N ASP A 96 -3.89 -46.91 11.04
CA ASP A 96 -3.45 -48.06 11.83
C ASP A 96 -3.56 -47.79 13.33
N ILE A 97 -4.02 -48.79 14.08
CA ILE A 97 -4.28 -48.67 15.53
C ILE A 97 -3.28 -49.53 16.29
N TYR A 98 -2.58 -48.95 17.26
CA TYR A 98 -1.58 -49.59 18.09
C TYR A 98 -2.11 -49.72 19.52
N ILE A 99 -2.11 -50.93 20.05
CA ILE A 99 -2.70 -51.24 21.35
C ILE A 99 -1.82 -52.22 22.11
N GLY A 100 -1.73 -52.02 23.43
CA GLY A 100 -1.09 -52.96 24.34
C GLY A 100 -1.97 -54.19 24.58
N ASP A 101 -1.34 -55.36 24.58
CA ASP A 101 -1.94 -56.61 25.05
C ASP A 101 -1.65 -56.77 26.56
N SER A 102 -2.54 -57.49 27.24
CA SER A 102 -2.50 -57.78 28.67
C SER A 102 -1.15 -58.30 29.18
N ASP A 103 -0.93 -58.21 30.50
CA ASP A 103 0.27 -58.70 31.19
C ASP A 103 0.53 -60.20 30.97
N GLU A 104 -0.47 -60.97 30.54
CA GLU A 104 -0.32 -62.39 30.18
C GLU A 104 0.44 -62.57 28.86
N ASN A 105 0.19 -61.70 27.87
CA ASN A 105 0.71 -61.80 26.51
C ASN A 105 1.91 -60.88 26.21
N ARG A 106 2.09 -59.80 26.99
CA ARG A 106 3.28 -58.93 27.03
C ARG A 106 3.75 -58.44 25.64
N ARG A 107 2.83 -57.90 24.85
CA ARG A 107 3.11 -57.43 23.49
C ARG A 107 2.32 -56.18 23.13
N VAL A 108 2.80 -55.44 22.13
CA VAL A 108 2.05 -54.38 21.46
C VAL A 108 1.64 -54.86 20.08
N GLN A 109 0.36 -54.73 19.79
CA GLN A 109 -0.28 -55.16 18.55
C GLN A 109 -0.62 -53.94 17.68
N ARG A 110 -0.43 -54.07 16.37
CA ARG A 110 -0.87 -53.10 15.36
C ARG A 110 -2.01 -53.73 14.57
N TRP A 111 -3.18 -53.10 14.64
CA TRP A 111 -4.26 -53.34 13.70
C TRP A 111 -3.98 -52.55 12.41
N ILE A 112 -3.85 -53.26 11.30
CA ILE A 112 -3.56 -52.68 9.99
C ILE A 112 -4.90 -52.30 9.33
N ALA A 113 -5.12 -51.02 9.09
CA ALA A 113 -6.41 -50.53 8.60
C ALA A 113 -6.74 -51.01 7.18
N SER A 114 -5.73 -51.21 6.34
CA SER A 114 -5.89 -51.59 4.93
C SER A 114 -6.40 -53.02 4.73
N ASN A 115 -6.00 -53.96 5.59
CA ASN A 115 -6.36 -55.37 5.47
C ASN A 115 -7.13 -55.91 6.70
N LYS A 116 -7.35 -55.08 7.72
CA LYS A 116 -8.09 -55.38 8.95
C LYS A 116 -7.51 -56.54 9.77
N THR A 117 -6.19 -56.70 9.80
CA THR A 117 -5.50 -57.76 10.56
C THR A 117 -4.65 -57.21 11.70
N PHE A 118 -4.39 -58.04 12.72
CA PHE A 118 -3.48 -57.72 13.82
C PHE A 118 -2.09 -58.32 13.60
N VAL A 119 -1.04 -57.52 13.82
CA VAL A 119 0.35 -57.98 13.83
C VAL A 119 1.08 -57.50 15.09
N THR A 120 1.92 -58.36 15.66
CA THR A 120 2.77 -57.98 16.79
C THR A 120 3.93 -57.10 16.33
N VAL A 121 4.08 -55.92 16.93
CA VAL A 121 5.11 -54.93 16.55
C VAL A 121 6.17 -54.70 17.62
N MET A 122 5.89 -55.09 18.87
CA MET A 122 6.82 -54.98 19.99
C MET A 122 6.51 -56.07 21.03
N LYS A 123 7.53 -56.66 21.64
CA LYS A 123 7.41 -57.51 22.84
C LYS A 123 7.94 -56.73 24.05
N VAL A 124 7.18 -56.69 25.12
CA VAL A 124 7.44 -55.86 26.31
C VAL A 124 7.56 -56.75 27.55
N ALA A 125 8.02 -56.21 28.68
CA ALA A 125 8.16 -56.98 29.93
C ALA A 125 6.83 -57.03 30.71
N SER A 126 6.08 -55.92 30.73
CA SER A 126 4.70 -55.83 31.21
C SER A 126 3.78 -55.16 30.20
N ALA A 127 2.48 -55.13 30.48
CA ALA A 127 1.49 -54.35 29.74
C ALA A 127 1.88 -52.87 29.67
N CYS A 128 1.65 -52.27 28.50
CA CYS A 128 1.82 -50.84 28.30
C CYS A 128 0.65 -50.06 28.90
N TYR A 129 0.96 -49.08 29.75
CA TYR A 129 -0.03 -48.17 30.33
C TYR A 129 -0.24 -46.93 29.47
N GLY A 130 0.84 -46.42 28.87
CA GLY A 130 0.84 -45.38 27.86
C GLY A 130 1.51 -45.88 26.58
N LEU A 131 0.93 -45.53 25.44
CA LEU A 131 1.51 -45.76 24.12
C LEU A 131 1.58 -44.44 23.37
N PHE A 132 2.69 -44.21 22.68
CA PHE A 132 2.87 -43.03 21.85
C PHE A 132 3.75 -43.36 20.65
N ILE A 133 3.46 -42.80 19.47
CA ILE A 133 4.35 -42.88 18.31
C ILE A 133 4.81 -41.47 17.95
N ASP A 134 6.14 -41.27 17.89
CA ASP A 134 6.73 -39.97 17.55
C ASP A 134 6.71 -39.67 16.04
N VAL A 135 7.09 -38.45 15.68
CA VAL A 135 7.10 -37.94 14.30
C VAL A 135 8.12 -38.64 13.38
N ILE A 136 8.98 -39.51 13.90
CA ILE A 136 9.95 -40.30 13.13
C ILE A 136 9.72 -41.81 13.31
N ASP A 137 8.47 -42.20 13.59
CA ASP A 137 8.00 -43.58 13.64
C ASP A 137 8.66 -44.48 14.70
N ASN A 138 8.97 -43.92 15.87
CA ASN A 138 9.29 -44.75 17.03
C ASN A 138 8.09 -44.91 17.96
N LEU A 139 7.84 -46.16 18.34
CA LEU A 139 6.80 -46.56 19.27
C LEU A 139 7.36 -46.61 20.70
N TYR A 140 6.73 -45.87 21.60
CA TYR A 140 7.06 -45.79 23.02
C TYR A 140 6.00 -46.50 23.84
N CYS A 141 6.43 -47.16 24.91
CA CYS A 141 5.59 -47.85 25.87
C CYS A 141 6.09 -47.57 27.29
N SER A 142 5.19 -47.09 28.16
CA SER A 142 5.47 -47.01 29.59
C SER A 142 5.05 -48.29 30.29
N MET A 143 5.97 -48.84 31.07
CA MET A 143 5.81 -50.08 31.81
C MET A 143 5.78 -49.77 33.30
N GLN A 144 4.62 -49.99 33.91
CA GLN A 144 4.37 -49.63 35.31
C GLN A 144 5.22 -50.47 36.27
N ASN A 145 5.28 -51.79 36.03
CA ASN A 145 5.91 -52.76 36.92
C ASN A 145 7.43 -52.66 36.91
N GLU A 146 8.01 -52.40 35.73
CA GLU A 146 9.45 -52.23 35.50
C GLU A 146 9.89 -50.77 35.68
N HIS A 147 9.00 -49.87 36.10
CA HIS A 147 9.35 -48.48 36.41
C HIS A 147 10.18 -47.77 35.32
N GLN A 148 9.83 -48.01 34.06
CA GLN A 148 10.59 -47.52 32.91
C GLN A 148 9.72 -47.25 31.68
N VAL A 149 10.28 -46.51 30.73
CA VAL A 149 9.71 -46.29 29.40
C VAL A 149 10.66 -46.86 28.36
N VAL A 150 10.13 -47.66 27.47
CA VAL A 150 10.87 -48.31 26.39
C VAL A 150 10.43 -47.79 25.03
N LYS A 151 11.34 -47.83 24.06
CA LYS A 151 11.18 -47.32 22.69
C LYS A 151 11.63 -48.35 21.67
N LYS A 152 10.92 -48.44 20.54
CA LYS A 152 11.27 -49.30 19.41
C LYS A 152 10.96 -48.60 18.08
N SER A 153 11.91 -48.59 17.15
CA SER A 153 11.64 -48.05 15.80
C SER A 153 10.70 -48.98 15.04
N LEU A 154 9.68 -48.42 14.38
CA LEU A 154 8.77 -49.19 13.53
C LEU A 154 9.42 -49.58 12.20
N HIS A 155 10.58 -49.02 11.86
CA HIS A 155 11.39 -49.44 10.72
C HIS A 155 12.20 -50.72 10.98
N ASP A 156 12.44 -51.06 12.24
CA ASP A 156 13.18 -52.26 12.62
C ASP A 156 12.27 -53.50 12.61
N LEU A 157 12.73 -54.58 11.98
CA LEU A 157 12.04 -55.88 11.97
C LEU A 157 12.13 -56.62 13.32
N GLY A 158 13.08 -56.25 14.18
CA GLY A 158 13.21 -56.82 15.52
C GLY A 158 12.02 -56.44 16.41
N LEU A 159 11.65 -57.29 17.37
CA LEU A 159 10.53 -57.06 18.29
C LEU A 159 10.96 -56.50 19.66
N VAL A 160 12.27 -56.39 19.91
CA VAL A 160 12.82 -56.03 21.23
C VAL A 160 12.98 -54.51 21.32
N PRO A 161 12.45 -53.84 22.35
CA PRO A 161 12.59 -52.41 22.55
C PRO A 161 13.85 -52.07 23.36
N THR A 162 14.17 -50.78 23.44
CA THR A 162 15.30 -50.21 24.20
C THR A 162 14.79 -49.28 25.29
N ILE A 163 15.48 -49.21 26.44
CA ILE A 163 15.09 -48.33 27.55
C ILE A 163 15.46 -46.89 27.19
N VAL A 164 14.52 -45.96 27.37
CA VAL A 164 14.71 -44.53 27.09
C VAL A 164 14.48 -43.62 28.29
N ALA A 165 13.77 -44.09 29.32
CA ALA A 165 13.63 -43.39 30.60
C ALA A 165 13.39 -44.40 31.72
N GLY A 166 13.86 -44.10 32.93
CA GLY A 166 13.86 -45.05 34.06
C GLY A 166 15.08 -45.95 34.06
N THR A 167 15.24 -46.72 35.14
CA THR A 167 16.41 -47.60 35.36
C THR A 167 16.03 -49.03 35.74
N ASP A 168 14.79 -49.43 35.50
CA ASP A 168 14.24 -50.71 35.96
C ASP A 168 14.23 -50.87 37.50
N ILE A 169 14.44 -49.76 38.22
CA ILE A 169 14.53 -49.68 39.68
C ILE A 169 13.61 -48.55 40.12
N LEU A 170 12.71 -48.85 41.08
CA LEU A 170 11.86 -47.85 41.71
C LEU A 170 12.70 -46.79 42.41
N GLY A 171 12.37 -45.52 42.21
CA GLY A 171 13.04 -44.45 42.92
C GLY A 171 12.61 -43.05 42.51
N LYS A 172 13.17 -42.06 43.21
CA LYS A 172 12.84 -40.62 43.06
C LYS A 172 13.97 -39.80 42.44
N ALA A 173 15.11 -40.41 42.16
CA ALA A 173 16.22 -39.73 41.48
C ALA A 173 15.79 -39.23 40.08
N PRO A 174 16.49 -38.23 39.50
CA PRO A 174 16.16 -37.71 38.17
C PRO A 174 16.12 -38.78 37.06
N ASN A 175 16.94 -39.82 37.12
CA ASN A 175 16.93 -40.93 36.17
C ASN A 175 15.98 -42.07 36.55
N GLN A 176 15.35 -42.01 37.73
CA GLN A 176 14.46 -43.06 38.23
C GLN A 176 12.99 -42.65 38.09
N LEU A 177 12.15 -43.64 37.86
CA LEU A 177 10.69 -43.51 37.82
C LEU A 177 10.09 -44.45 38.86
N ASN A 178 8.84 -44.21 39.22
CA ASN A 178 8.04 -45.07 40.08
C ASN A 178 6.62 -45.15 39.51
N GLN A 179 6.32 -46.29 38.91
CA GLN A 179 5.06 -46.57 38.21
C GLN A 179 4.71 -45.50 37.15
N PRO A 180 5.49 -45.41 36.05
CA PRO A 180 5.20 -44.45 34.99
C PRO A 180 3.92 -44.85 34.23
N HIS A 181 3.00 -43.90 34.09
CA HIS A 181 1.72 -44.10 33.41
C HIS A 181 1.72 -43.39 32.04
N GLY A 182 0.94 -42.33 31.85
CA GLY A 182 0.84 -41.63 30.57
C GLY A 182 2.17 -41.06 30.10
N ILE A 183 2.38 -41.10 28.79
CA ILE A 183 3.55 -40.57 28.11
C ILE A 183 3.15 -39.71 26.92
N PHE A 184 3.97 -38.72 26.62
CA PHE A 184 3.84 -37.87 25.44
C PHE A 184 5.21 -37.54 24.88
N VAL A 185 5.39 -37.59 23.56
CA VAL A 185 6.65 -37.22 22.89
C VAL A 185 6.41 -36.03 21.96
N ASP A 186 7.16 -34.94 22.16
CA ASP A 186 6.99 -33.72 21.37
C ASP A 186 7.74 -33.75 20.03
N VAL A 187 7.61 -32.69 19.21
CA VAL A 187 8.29 -32.59 17.90
C VAL A 187 9.83 -32.59 18.00
N ASN A 188 10.38 -32.23 19.16
CA ASN A 188 11.83 -32.24 19.39
C ASN A 188 12.32 -33.63 19.83
N LEU A 189 11.41 -34.60 19.94
CA LEU A 189 11.64 -35.92 20.50
C LEU A 189 11.93 -35.89 22.01
N ASP A 190 11.43 -34.88 22.72
CA ASP A 190 11.47 -34.81 24.17
C ASP A 190 10.30 -35.64 24.76
N LEU A 191 10.61 -36.51 25.73
CA LEU A 191 9.67 -37.46 26.34
C LEU A 191 9.18 -36.94 27.70
N TYR A 192 7.86 -36.76 27.81
CA TYR A 192 7.16 -36.43 29.05
C TYR A 192 6.57 -37.69 29.65
N VAL A 193 6.84 -37.94 30.93
CA VAL A 193 6.43 -39.14 31.66
C VAL A 193 5.67 -38.75 32.93
N ALA A 194 4.44 -39.24 33.04
CA ALA A 194 3.65 -39.15 34.27
C ALA A 194 4.18 -40.17 35.29
N ASP A 195 4.92 -39.71 36.29
CA ASP A 195 5.58 -40.52 37.31
C ASP A 195 4.65 -40.62 38.54
N CYS A 196 3.64 -41.50 38.44
CA CYS A 196 2.44 -41.52 39.29
C CYS A 196 2.78 -41.54 40.79
N GLU A 197 3.52 -42.55 41.26
CA GLU A 197 3.79 -42.73 42.70
C GLU A 197 4.83 -41.73 43.25
N ASN A 198 5.53 -41.03 42.36
CA ASN A 198 6.38 -39.91 42.74
C ASN A 198 5.66 -38.56 42.66
N ASN A 199 4.37 -38.54 42.31
CA ASN A 199 3.53 -37.35 42.28
C ASN A 199 4.12 -36.23 41.42
N ARG A 200 4.69 -36.58 40.27
CA ARG A 200 5.36 -35.62 39.38
C ARG A 200 5.24 -35.97 37.91
N VAL A 201 5.50 -35.00 37.04
CA VAL A 201 5.75 -35.24 35.61
C VAL A 201 7.22 -34.94 35.32
N GLN A 202 7.90 -35.89 34.68
CA GLN A 202 9.31 -35.76 34.29
C GLN A 202 9.48 -35.57 32.78
N LEU A 203 10.44 -34.73 32.41
CA LEU A 203 10.86 -34.47 31.04
C LEU A 203 12.26 -35.03 30.78
N PHE A 204 12.35 -36.00 29.87
CA PHE A 204 13.60 -36.56 29.38
C PHE A 204 13.88 -35.97 28.00
N ARG A 205 14.95 -35.18 27.89
CA ARG A 205 15.39 -34.63 26.60
C ARG A 205 16.00 -35.70 25.73
N LEU A 206 15.92 -35.55 24.40
CA LEU A 206 16.52 -36.51 23.46
C LEU A 206 17.99 -36.83 23.79
N GLY A 207 18.29 -38.10 24.08
CA GLY A 207 19.63 -38.59 24.42
C GLY A 207 20.07 -38.33 25.86
N GLY A 208 19.26 -37.67 26.68
CA GLY A 208 19.50 -37.47 28.11
C GLY A 208 18.99 -38.65 28.95
N SER A 209 19.75 -39.06 29.96
CA SER A 209 19.37 -40.12 30.90
C SER A 209 18.69 -39.61 32.17
N ASN A 210 18.83 -38.32 32.49
CA ASN A 210 18.20 -37.67 33.64
C ASN A 210 16.96 -36.89 33.22
N GLY A 211 15.86 -37.09 33.94
CA GLY A 211 14.63 -36.34 33.80
C GLY A 211 14.64 -35.03 34.58
N ILE A 212 13.96 -34.02 34.05
CA ILE A 212 13.70 -32.73 34.66
C ILE A 212 12.27 -32.74 35.19
N THR A 213 12.05 -32.46 36.47
CA THR A 213 10.69 -32.36 37.01
C THR A 213 10.02 -31.09 36.50
N VAL A 214 8.93 -31.24 35.74
CA VAL A 214 8.18 -30.13 35.12
C VAL A 214 7.09 -29.62 36.05
N VAL A 215 6.44 -30.52 36.79
CA VAL A 215 5.38 -30.22 37.75
C VAL A 215 5.29 -31.31 38.81
N GLY A 216 4.89 -30.94 40.03
CA GLY A 216 4.80 -31.82 41.19
C GLY A 216 6.13 -32.04 41.91
N GLY A 217 6.16 -33.01 42.82
CA GLY A 217 7.32 -33.32 43.67
C GLY A 217 7.44 -32.49 44.97
N SER A 218 8.51 -32.72 45.75
CA SER A 218 8.70 -32.18 47.11
C SER A 218 9.44 -30.82 47.17
N LEU A 219 9.54 -30.08 46.07
CA LEU A 219 10.27 -28.81 46.02
C LEU A 219 9.36 -27.64 46.45
N SER A 220 9.90 -26.79 47.33
CA SER A 220 9.24 -25.75 48.13
C SER A 220 8.66 -24.54 47.36
N SER A 221 8.46 -24.62 46.05
CA SER A 221 7.67 -23.63 45.30
C SER A 221 6.37 -24.26 44.85
N GLN A 222 5.30 -24.04 45.62
CA GLN A 222 3.95 -24.49 45.27
C GLN A 222 3.54 -23.95 43.89
N THR A 223 3.53 -24.79 42.86
CA THR A 223 2.79 -24.50 41.62
C THR A 223 1.72 -25.55 41.30
N THR A 224 1.58 -26.62 42.08
CA THR A 224 0.38 -27.45 42.37
C THR A 224 0.86 -28.77 42.98
N LEU A 225 0.13 -29.29 43.97
CA LEU A 225 0.32 -30.67 44.42
C LEU A 225 -0.32 -31.58 43.37
N LEU A 226 0.49 -32.48 42.79
CA LEU A 226 -0.04 -33.59 42.01
C LEU A 226 -0.17 -34.81 42.92
N SER A 227 -1.14 -35.67 42.62
CA SER A 227 -1.42 -36.91 43.34
C SER A 227 -1.73 -38.00 42.30
N CYS A 228 -0.72 -38.81 41.98
CA CYS A 228 -0.70 -39.77 40.88
C CYS A 228 -1.16 -39.18 39.52
N PRO A 229 -0.30 -38.43 38.82
CA PRO A 229 -0.58 -38.05 37.43
C PRO A 229 -0.65 -39.30 36.54
N HIS A 230 -1.74 -39.45 35.78
CA HIS A 230 -2.03 -40.66 35.02
C HIS A 230 -1.94 -40.47 33.49
N ALA A 231 -2.25 -39.27 33.00
CA ALA A 231 -2.13 -38.93 31.58
C ALA A 231 -1.48 -37.56 31.44
N VAL A 232 -0.66 -37.40 30.41
CA VAL A 232 0.03 -36.15 30.05
C VAL A 232 -0.15 -35.90 28.57
N VAL A 233 -0.55 -34.68 28.21
CA VAL A 233 -0.71 -34.24 26.82
C VAL A 233 -0.22 -32.80 26.70
N LEU A 234 0.48 -32.48 25.62
CA LEU A 234 0.79 -31.11 25.26
C LEU A 234 -0.24 -30.56 24.27
N ASP A 235 -0.45 -29.26 24.30
CA ASP A 235 -1.14 -28.56 23.23
C ASP A 235 -0.15 -28.19 22.09
N GLY A 236 -0.64 -27.54 21.03
CA GLY A 236 0.17 -27.04 19.91
C GLY A 236 1.15 -25.91 20.26
N GLN A 237 1.10 -25.37 21.48
CA GLN A 237 2.02 -24.36 22.02
C GLN A 237 2.95 -24.91 23.12
N LYS A 238 2.90 -26.22 23.38
CA LYS A 238 3.64 -26.95 24.42
C LYS A 238 3.22 -26.66 25.86
N TYR A 239 2.00 -26.18 26.09
CA TYR A 239 1.41 -26.13 27.42
C TYR A 239 1.01 -27.53 27.87
N LEU A 240 1.38 -27.89 29.09
CA LEU A 240 1.15 -29.22 29.64
C LEU A 240 -0.22 -29.35 30.30
N PHE A 241 -0.95 -30.41 29.94
CA PHE A 241 -2.19 -30.83 30.57
C PHE A 241 -1.98 -32.21 31.21
N VAL A 242 -2.42 -32.35 32.46
CA VAL A 242 -2.19 -33.52 33.28
C VAL A 242 -3.52 -33.99 33.88
N ALA A 243 -3.83 -35.26 33.69
CA ALA A 243 -4.89 -35.93 34.43
C ALA A 243 -4.38 -36.31 35.83
N ASN A 244 -4.77 -35.53 36.83
CA ASN A 244 -4.37 -35.71 38.21
C ASN A 244 -5.39 -36.62 38.94
N THR A 245 -5.05 -37.91 39.04
CA THR A 245 -6.06 -38.95 39.21
C THR A 245 -6.62 -39.06 40.63
N MET A 246 -5.77 -38.96 41.65
CA MET A 246 -6.21 -39.04 43.05
C MET A 246 -6.94 -37.75 43.48
N ASP A 247 -6.63 -36.63 42.86
CA ASP A 247 -7.33 -35.35 43.09
C ASP A 247 -8.55 -35.18 42.17
N HIS A 248 -8.88 -36.20 41.36
CA HIS A 248 -10.05 -36.25 40.49
C HIS A 248 -10.18 -35.03 39.55
N ALA A 249 -9.03 -34.54 39.07
CA ALA A 249 -8.93 -33.28 38.37
C ALA A 249 -8.13 -33.40 37.07
N ILE A 250 -8.44 -32.52 36.11
CA ILE A 250 -7.49 -32.17 35.06
C ILE A 250 -6.88 -30.83 35.44
N VAL A 251 -5.55 -30.81 35.51
CA VAL A 251 -4.78 -29.59 35.71
C VAL A 251 -4.02 -29.26 34.44
N GLY A 252 -3.81 -27.98 34.20
CA GLY A 252 -3.15 -27.50 33.00
C GLY A 252 -2.27 -26.32 33.33
N GLU A 253 -1.22 -26.13 32.54
CA GLU A 253 -0.33 -25.00 32.66
C GLU A 253 -1.08 -23.68 32.41
N GLY A 254 -0.99 -22.77 33.37
CA GLY A 254 -1.61 -21.46 33.35
C GLY A 254 -0.61 -20.33 33.53
N LEU A 255 -1.09 -19.10 33.45
CA LEU A 255 -0.26 -17.88 33.46
C LEU A 255 0.58 -17.69 34.73
N HIS A 256 0.16 -18.32 35.84
CA HIS A 256 0.80 -18.23 37.16
C HIS A 256 1.23 -19.62 37.69
N GLY A 257 1.51 -20.57 36.78
CA GLY A 257 1.74 -21.98 37.11
C GLY A 257 0.54 -22.85 36.78
N PHE A 258 0.56 -24.11 37.22
CA PHE A 258 -0.54 -25.03 36.93
C PHE A 258 -1.81 -24.59 37.66
N ARG A 259 -2.93 -24.70 36.96
CA ARG A 259 -4.25 -24.42 37.50
C ARG A 259 -5.20 -25.59 37.27
N CYS A 260 -6.25 -25.60 38.07
CA CYS A 260 -7.40 -26.44 37.81
C CYS A 260 -8.03 -26.08 36.46
N ILE A 261 -8.26 -27.09 35.61
CA ILE A 261 -9.06 -26.96 34.39
C ILE A 261 -10.47 -27.46 34.65
N VAL A 262 -10.63 -28.71 35.11
CA VAL A 262 -11.93 -29.33 35.44
C VAL A 262 -11.79 -30.30 36.62
N GLY A 263 -12.84 -30.43 37.46
CA GLY A 263 -12.95 -31.49 38.49
C GLY A 263 -12.35 -31.20 39.89
N CYS A 264 -11.68 -30.08 40.12
CA CYS A 264 -10.73 -29.95 41.25
C CYS A 264 -11.29 -29.61 42.65
N TYR A 265 -12.59 -29.77 42.89
CA TYR A 265 -13.19 -29.38 44.18
C TYR A 265 -13.90 -30.53 44.91
N THR A 266 -14.42 -31.54 44.19
CA THR A 266 -15.24 -32.62 44.77
C THR A 266 -15.32 -33.83 43.82
N HIS A 267 -15.46 -35.04 44.37
CA HIS A 267 -15.63 -36.29 43.62
C HIS A 267 -17.09 -36.80 43.68
N SER A 268 -17.76 -36.90 42.54
CA SER A 268 -19.07 -37.54 42.37
C SER A 268 -19.40 -37.74 40.89
N ALA A 269 -20.54 -38.35 40.58
CA ALA A 269 -21.04 -38.54 39.22
C ALA A 269 -21.70 -37.28 38.60
N LYS A 270 -21.59 -36.10 39.22
CA LYS A 270 -22.14 -34.85 38.67
C LYS A 270 -21.42 -34.43 37.38
N PRO A 271 -22.06 -33.65 36.48
CA PRO A 271 -21.45 -33.23 35.20
C PRO A 271 -20.20 -32.34 35.32
N ASN A 272 -19.91 -31.80 36.50
CA ASN A 272 -18.74 -30.95 36.76
C ASN A 272 -17.64 -31.68 37.55
N GLN A 273 -17.76 -32.99 37.73
CA GLN A 273 -16.90 -33.80 38.58
C GLN A 273 -16.42 -35.04 37.81
N LEU A 274 -15.20 -35.46 38.10
CA LEU A 274 -14.53 -36.60 37.49
C LEU A 274 -14.20 -37.62 38.58
N SER A 275 -13.89 -38.85 38.19
CA SER A 275 -13.53 -39.92 39.12
C SER A 275 -12.42 -40.79 38.53
N PHE A 276 -11.49 -41.14 39.42
CA PHE A 276 -10.29 -41.99 39.31
C PHE A 276 -9.95 -42.66 37.94
N ARG A 277 -8.66 -42.65 37.57
CA ARG A 277 -8.02 -43.12 36.32
C ARG A 277 -8.58 -42.47 35.06
N MET A 278 -8.09 -41.26 34.79
CA MET A 278 -8.51 -40.46 33.64
C MET A 278 -7.45 -40.45 32.54
N SER A 279 -7.92 -40.57 31.29
CA SER A 279 -7.18 -40.20 30.08
C SER A 279 -7.86 -38.99 29.46
N LEU A 280 -7.08 -38.14 28.79
CA LEU A 280 -7.60 -36.95 28.12
C LEU A 280 -7.07 -36.87 26.69
N SER A 281 -7.88 -36.32 25.78
CA SER A 281 -7.49 -36.00 24.41
C SER A 281 -8.25 -34.76 23.93
N PHE A 282 -7.66 -34.01 23.01
CA PHE A 282 -8.30 -32.86 22.40
C PHE A 282 -8.98 -33.22 21.09
N ASP A 283 -10.08 -32.52 20.77
CA ASP A 283 -10.49 -32.37 19.37
C ASP A 283 -9.78 -31.18 18.72
N ARG A 284 -9.92 -31.03 17.40
CA ARG A 284 -9.31 -29.96 16.60
C ARG A 284 -9.71 -28.56 17.07
N SER A 285 -10.88 -28.43 17.70
CA SER A 285 -11.38 -27.16 18.22
C SER A 285 -10.83 -26.81 19.61
N GLY A 286 -10.15 -27.75 20.28
CA GLY A 286 -9.64 -27.55 21.64
C GLY A 286 -10.58 -27.98 22.76
N ASN A 287 -11.67 -28.69 22.46
CA ASN A 287 -12.50 -29.31 23.49
C ASN A 287 -11.75 -30.48 24.13
N ILE A 288 -11.92 -30.66 25.45
CA ILE A 288 -11.29 -31.75 26.19
C ILE A 288 -12.27 -32.91 26.28
N PHE A 289 -11.86 -34.09 25.80
CA PHE A 289 -12.55 -35.34 26.05
C PHE A 289 -11.83 -36.12 27.14
N VAL A 290 -12.59 -36.65 28.10
CA VAL A 290 -12.05 -37.34 29.28
C VAL A 290 -12.73 -38.69 29.44
N SER A 291 -11.92 -39.73 29.63
CA SER A 291 -12.42 -41.03 30.09
C SER A 291 -12.61 -40.99 31.61
N ASP A 292 -13.85 -40.88 32.07
CA ASP A 292 -14.21 -40.83 33.49
C ASP A 292 -14.48 -42.27 33.98
N ASN A 293 -13.39 -42.99 34.27
CA ASN A 293 -13.36 -44.45 34.35
C ASN A 293 -14.27 -45.00 35.46
N ASN A 294 -14.16 -44.50 36.68
CA ASN A 294 -14.99 -44.97 37.80
C ASN A 294 -16.46 -44.53 37.70
N ASN A 295 -16.78 -43.48 36.93
CA ASN A 295 -18.17 -43.10 36.64
C ASN A 295 -18.70 -43.74 35.33
N HIS A 296 -17.92 -44.63 34.71
CA HIS A 296 -18.30 -45.42 33.54
C HIS A 296 -18.80 -44.58 32.35
N ARG A 297 -18.14 -43.45 32.06
CA ARG A 297 -18.58 -42.54 30.99
C ARG A 297 -17.42 -41.82 30.30
N ILE A 298 -17.71 -41.24 29.13
CA ILE A 298 -16.84 -40.28 28.44
C ILE A 298 -17.47 -38.90 28.54
N GLN A 299 -16.71 -37.93 29.06
CA GLN A 299 -17.16 -36.55 29.21
C GLN A 299 -16.48 -35.64 28.18
N LYS A 300 -17.25 -34.69 27.63
CA LYS A 300 -16.76 -33.63 26.74
C LYS A 300 -16.91 -32.26 27.42
N PHE A 301 -15.80 -31.59 27.65
CA PHE A 301 -15.75 -30.21 28.13
C PHE A 301 -15.52 -29.27 26.96
N ARG A 302 -16.48 -28.39 26.73
CA ARG A 302 -16.43 -27.47 25.59
C ARG A 302 -15.50 -26.30 25.91
N ILE A 303 -14.64 -25.92 24.99
CA ILE A 303 -13.86 -24.70 25.12
C ILE A 303 -14.78 -23.47 24.97
N ILE A 304 -14.71 -22.57 25.95
CA ILE A 304 -15.44 -21.30 26.00
C ILE A 304 -14.58 -20.18 25.38
N LYS A 305 -13.29 -20.15 25.71
CA LYS A 305 -12.34 -19.10 25.27
C LYS A 305 -11.00 -19.74 24.92
N SER A 306 -10.52 -19.53 23.69
CA SER A 306 -9.36 -20.26 23.15
C SER A 306 -8.31 -19.46 22.37
N PRO A 307 -8.56 -18.30 21.73
CA PRO A 307 -7.48 -17.62 21.02
C PRO A 307 -6.58 -16.83 21.96
N CYS A 308 -5.27 -16.85 21.70
CA CYS A 308 -4.29 -15.97 22.37
C CYS A 308 -4.27 -14.61 21.69
N ASP A 309 -5.44 -14.23 21.18
CA ASP A 309 -5.64 -12.96 20.55
C ASP A 309 -5.65 -11.97 21.71
N MET A 310 -4.54 -11.25 21.82
CA MET A 310 -4.65 -9.95 22.42
C MET A 310 -5.63 -9.15 21.57
N ALA A 311 -6.38 -8.28 22.21
CA ALA A 311 -7.43 -7.51 21.58
C ALA A 311 -6.95 -6.62 20.43
N PHE A 312 -5.64 -6.46 20.28
CA PHE A 312 -4.97 -5.61 19.31
C PHE A 312 -4.05 -6.44 18.41
N SER A 313 -3.89 -5.99 17.17
CA SER A 313 -3.15 -6.72 16.14
C SER A 313 -1.64 -6.77 16.40
N ARG A 314 -1.07 -7.99 16.39
CA ARG A 314 0.38 -8.25 16.45
C ARG A 314 0.85 -9.06 15.23
N PRO A 315 1.25 -8.41 14.14
CA PRO A 315 1.81 -9.07 12.97
C PRO A 315 3.18 -9.72 13.27
N LYS A 316 3.62 -10.64 12.40
CA LYS A 316 4.93 -11.32 12.47
C LYS A 316 5.93 -10.64 11.54
N PHE A 317 7.04 -10.13 12.06
CA PHE A 317 8.08 -9.47 11.24
C PHE A 317 9.42 -10.22 11.23
N CYS A 318 10.14 -10.11 10.11
CA CYS A 318 11.57 -10.44 10.04
C CYS A 318 12.37 -9.31 10.69
N SER A 319 13.57 -9.59 11.20
CA SER A 319 14.47 -8.56 11.77
C SER A 319 14.85 -7.46 10.77
N THR A 320 14.65 -7.71 9.47
CA THR A 320 14.92 -6.80 8.35
C THR A 320 13.65 -6.22 7.74
N ALA A 321 12.49 -6.34 8.39
CA ALA A 321 11.20 -5.84 7.92
C ALA A 321 11.24 -4.34 7.57
N ILE A 322 10.74 -3.97 6.39
CA ILE A 322 10.74 -2.59 5.87
C ILE A 322 9.30 -2.16 5.57
N TRP A 323 9.03 -0.87 5.76
CA TRP A 323 7.80 -0.19 5.37
C TRP A 323 8.09 0.86 4.31
N HIS A 324 7.08 1.15 3.50
CA HIS A 324 7.15 2.25 2.56
C HIS A 324 7.32 3.57 3.33
N ARG A 325 8.30 4.39 2.97
CA ARG A 325 8.60 5.64 3.71
C ARG A 325 7.50 6.69 3.57
N ASN A 326 6.75 6.68 2.47
CA ASN A 326 5.62 7.59 2.29
C ASN A 326 4.39 6.99 2.99
N GLY A 327 3.94 7.62 4.07
CA GLY A 327 2.67 7.38 4.70
C GLY A 327 1.56 8.15 4.01
N PHE A 328 0.32 7.66 4.10
CA PHE A 328 -0.86 8.42 3.70
C PHE A 328 -1.68 8.79 4.93
N THR A 329 -2.34 9.94 4.86
CA THR A 329 -3.20 10.43 5.93
C THR A 329 -4.47 9.58 5.98
N PHE A 330 -4.60 8.76 7.02
CA PHE A 330 -5.77 7.91 7.27
C PHE A 330 -6.94 8.73 7.84
N ALA A 331 -6.65 9.61 8.80
CA ALA A 331 -7.61 10.57 9.33
C ALA A 331 -6.90 11.91 9.60
N ASN A 332 -7.60 13.01 9.36
CA ASN A 332 -7.10 14.37 9.53
C ASN A 332 -7.84 15.10 10.67
N GLU A 333 -7.45 16.36 10.89
CA GLU A 333 -8.00 17.21 11.95
C GLU A 333 -9.53 17.33 11.93
N THR A 334 -10.17 17.31 10.75
CA THR A 334 -11.65 17.41 10.66
C THR A 334 -12.37 16.21 11.26
N ILE A 335 -11.71 15.05 11.30
CA ILE A 335 -12.25 13.81 11.85
C ILE A 335 -11.83 13.64 13.31
N LEU A 336 -10.60 14.06 13.65
CA LEU A 336 -9.95 13.78 14.94
C LEU A 336 -10.08 14.92 15.97
N GLY A 337 -10.31 16.15 15.51
CA GLY A 337 -10.10 17.37 16.30
C GLY A 337 -8.61 17.69 16.48
N SER A 338 -8.34 18.83 17.11
CA SER A 338 -6.96 19.26 17.38
C SER A 338 -6.28 18.43 18.49
N LYS A 339 -4.98 18.11 18.32
CA LYS A 339 -4.15 17.35 19.28
C LYS A 339 -4.76 16.00 19.70
N PRO A 340 -5.03 15.07 18.77
CA PRO A 340 -5.58 13.77 19.12
C PRO A 340 -4.63 13.01 20.07
N ARG A 341 -5.21 12.34 21.07
CA ARG A 341 -4.44 11.78 22.20
C ARG A 341 -4.24 10.28 22.14
N ALA A 342 -5.22 9.53 21.64
CA ALA A 342 -5.17 8.08 21.70
C ALA A 342 -5.81 7.42 20.47
N ILE A 343 -5.25 6.28 20.08
CA ILE A 343 -5.74 5.38 19.05
C ILE A 343 -5.54 3.94 19.55
N ALA A 344 -6.50 3.07 19.27
CA ALA A 344 -6.35 1.62 19.39
C ALA A 344 -6.89 0.95 18.13
N ILE A 345 -6.30 -0.17 17.73
CA ILE A 345 -6.78 -0.98 16.62
C ILE A 345 -7.02 -2.37 17.16
N ASP A 346 -8.24 -2.88 16.97
CA ASP A 346 -8.57 -4.22 17.41
C ASP A 346 -8.02 -5.29 16.46
N THR A 347 -8.28 -6.56 16.75
CA THR A 347 -7.92 -7.60 15.79
C THR A 347 -8.76 -7.48 14.52
N ASN A 348 -10.02 -7.03 14.55
CA ASN A 348 -10.85 -6.92 13.35
C ASN A 348 -10.53 -5.70 12.47
N ASP A 349 -9.34 -5.10 12.63
CA ASP A 349 -8.89 -3.89 11.93
C ASP A 349 -9.85 -2.69 12.09
N SER A 350 -10.66 -2.69 13.17
CA SER A 350 -11.46 -1.56 13.59
C SER A 350 -10.59 -0.58 14.35
N VAL A 351 -10.67 0.70 13.98
CA VAL A 351 -9.87 1.78 14.55
C VAL A 351 -10.73 2.58 15.53
N TYR A 352 -10.26 2.66 16.77
CA TYR A 352 -10.89 3.36 17.87
C TYR A 352 -10.05 4.58 18.20
N PHE A 353 -10.69 5.74 18.31
CA PHE A 353 -10.01 6.97 18.67
C PHE A 353 -10.96 7.91 19.38
N ILE A 354 -10.38 8.88 20.06
CA ILE A 354 -11.13 9.87 20.82
C ILE A 354 -11.00 11.22 20.14
N HIS A 355 -12.13 11.87 19.91
CA HIS A 355 -12.17 13.21 19.35
C HIS A 355 -11.83 14.24 20.43
N SER A 356 -10.72 14.96 20.28
CA SER A 356 -10.18 15.80 21.37
C SER A 356 -11.06 16.97 21.82
N GLU A 357 -11.84 17.56 20.91
CA GLU A 357 -12.65 18.75 21.23
C GLU A 357 -14.07 18.41 21.71
N ARG A 358 -14.60 17.28 21.26
CA ARG A 358 -15.94 16.79 21.62
C ARG A 358 -15.89 15.76 22.75
N ASN A 359 -14.69 15.27 23.07
CA ASN A 359 -14.43 14.18 23.99
C ASN A 359 -15.26 12.92 23.67
N GLU A 360 -15.58 12.66 22.41
CA GLU A 360 -16.40 11.51 22.00
C GLU A 360 -15.54 10.33 21.56
N LEU A 361 -16.02 9.11 21.85
CA LEU A 361 -15.48 7.88 21.27
C LEU A 361 -15.98 7.71 19.83
N LEU A 362 -15.04 7.51 18.91
CA LEU A 362 -15.30 7.23 17.51
C LEU A 362 -14.75 5.85 17.15
N ILE A 363 -15.60 5.04 16.51
CA ILE A 363 -15.25 3.68 16.07
C ILE A 363 -15.37 3.61 14.56
N TRP A 364 -14.30 3.16 13.92
CA TRP A 364 -14.20 3.06 12.47
C TRP A 364 -13.90 1.62 12.04
N HIS A 365 -14.90 0.92 11.53
CA HIS A 365 -14.76 -0.46 11.09
C HIS A 365 -14.14 -0.56 9.70
N ASN A 366 -13.09 -1.36 9.54
CA ASN A 366 -12.49 -1.74 8.25
C ASN A 366 -12.07 -0.58 7.32
N GLY A 367 -11.86 0.63 7.84
CA GLY A 367 -11.43 1.77 7.02
C GLY A 367 -12.50 2.36 6.07
N ASP A 368 -13.79 2.05 6.24
CA ASP A 368 -14.87 2.71 5.49
C ASP A 368 -15.35 4.02 6.17
N HIS A 369 -14.94 5.17 5.63
CA HIS A 369 -15.20 6.51 6.19
C HIS A 369 -16.69 6.80 6.47
N ASN A 370 -17.61 6.07 5.83
CA ASN A 370 -19.05 6.29 5.98
C ASN A 370 -19.67 5.58 7.19
N SER A 371 -18.89 4.75 7.90
CA SER A 371 -19.37 3.85 8.96
C SER A 371 -18.96 4.27 10.38
N ILE A 372 -18.60 5.54 10.59
CA ILE A 372 -18.13 6.03 11.88
C ILE A 372 -19.28 6.02 12.90
N GLN A 373 -19.22 5.10 13.86
CA GLN A 373 -20.12 5.10 15.00
C GLN A 373 -19.64 6.10 16.05
N ARG A 374 -20.56 6.92 16.55
CA ARG A 374 -20.30 7.95 17.55
C ARG A 374 -21.05 7.62 18.82
N PHE A 375 -20.35 7.65 19.95
CA PHE A 375 -20.95 7.43 21.27
C PHE A 375 -20.82 8.72 22.08
N PRO A 376 -21.94 9.45 22.29
CA PRO A 376 -21.94 10.68 23.07
C PRO A 376 -21.88 10.31 24.55
N ASP A 377 -20.73 10.55 25.19
CA ASP A 377 -20.57 10.38 26.63
C ASP A 377 -19.77 11.54 27.22
N ASN A 378 -20.05 11.86 28.48
CA ASN A 378 -19.54 13.03 29.20
C ASN A 378 -18.09 12.81 29.69
N PHE A 379 -17.18 12.48 28.77
CA PHE A 379 -15.75 12.36 29.06
C PHE A 379 -15.15 13.76 29.27
N SER A 380 -14.32 13.94 30.30
CA SER A 380 -13.77 15.26 30.61
C SER A 380 -12.54 15.60 29.77
N THR A 381 -11.51 14.73 29.79
CA THR A 381 -10.21 14.94 29.13
C THR A 381 -9.44 13.62 28.89
N PRO A 382 -10.04 12.66 28.18
CA PRO A 382 -9.49 11.30 28.07
C PRO A 382 -8.13 11.30 27.37
N ALA A 383 -7.12 10.69 27.99
CA ALA A 383 -5.76 10.66 27.47
C ALA A 383 -5.38 9.35 26.77
N SER A 384 -6.06 8.25 27.10
CA SER A 384 -5.73 6.92 26.58
C SER A 384 -6.96 6.04 26.41
N ILE A 385 -6.83 5.07 25.50
CA ILE A 385 -7.84 4.08 25.16
C ILE A 385 -7.16 2.72 25.00
N THR A 386 -7.83 1.65 25.43
CA THR A 386 -7.42 0.28 25.13
C THR A 386 -8.66 -0.59 24.92
N VAL A 387 -8.56 -1.55 24.01
CA VAL A 387 -9.64 -2.47 23.66
C VAL A 387 -9.26 -3.86 24.17
N THR A 388 -10.25 -4.67 24.54
CA THR A 388 -10.08 -6.06 24.96
C THR A 388 -10.76 -7.02 23.98
N ILE A 389 -10.36 -8.29 23.97
CA ILE A 389 -10.90 -9.31 23.04
C ILE A 389 -12.40 -9.55 23.22
N ASP A 390 -12.93 -9.25 24.40
CA ASP A 390 -14.36 -9.36 24.70
C ASP A 390 -15.13 -8.08 24.29
N ASP A 391 -14.58 -7.31 23.34
CA ASP A 391 -15.08 -6.02 22.84
C ASP A 391 -15.35 -4.99 23.95
N ASN A 392 -14.67 -5.09 25.10
CA ASN A 392 -14.73 -4.02 26.10
C ASN A 392 -13.68 -2.96 25.79
N ILE A 393 -14.09 -1.71 25.84
CA ILE A 393 -13.25 -0.54 25.62
C ILE A 393 -13.04 0.15 26.96
N TYR A 394 -11.78 0.35 27.33
CA TYR A 394 -11.39 1.06 28.54
C TYR A 394 -10.83 2.42 28.16
N ILE A 395 -11.40 3.47 28.75
CA ILE A 395 -11.08 4.86 28.46
C ILE A 395 -10.79 5.57 29.78
N ASP A 396 -9.67 6.28 29.84
CA ASP A 396 -9.36 7.19 30.94
C ASP A 396 -10.34 8.38 30.92
N ASN A 397 -10.88 8.78 32.06
CA ASN A 397 -11.79 9.93 32.16
C ASN A 397 -11.18 11.11 32.94
N GLY A 398 -9.86 11.31 32.81
CA GLY A 398 -9.15 12.52 33.23
C GLY A 398 -9.43 13.06 34.65
N GLN A 399 -9.10 14.32 34.87
CA GLN A 399 -9.37 15.06 36.12
C GLN A 399 -10.79 15.67 36.09
N PRO A 400 -11.44 15.94 37.26
CA PRO A 400 -10.90 15.87 38.63
C PRO A 400 -11.06 14.51 39.34
N ASN A 401 -11.77 13.55 38.75
CA ASN A 401 -12.20 12.33 39.46
C ASN A 401 -11.41 11.07 39.10
N GLY A 402 -10.29 11.19 38.37
CA GLY A 402 -9.32 10.14 38.04
C GLY A 402 -9.94 8.75 38.00
N ARG A 403 -10.64 8.39 36.91
CA ARG A 403 -11.28 7.07 36.80
C ARG A 403 -11.12 6.49 35.42
N VAL A 404 -11.07 5.17 35.34
CA VAL A 404 -11.12 4.44 34.08
C VAL A 404 -12.53 3.95 33.88
N MET A 405 -13.13 4.34 32.76
CA MET A 405 -14.46 3.90 32.35
C MET A 405 -14.34 2.65 31.47
N LYS A 406 -15.29 1.74 31.61
CA LYS A 406 -15.45 0.54 30.79
C LYS A 406 -16.74 0.67 29.99
N TRP A 407 -16.61 0.63 28.68
CA TRP A 407 -17.72 0.48 27.75
C TRP A 407 -17.76 -0.97 27.25
N THR A 408 -18.90 -1.63 27.40
CA THR A 408 -19.11 -3.00 26.90
C THR A 408 -19.92 -2.91 25.60
N LEU A 409 -19.32 -3.23 24.44
CA LEU A 409 -19.94 -2.99 23.13
C LEU A 409 -21.26 -3.77 22.93
N HIS A 410 -21.32 -5.02 23.38
CA HIS A 410 -22.50 -5.87 23.20
C HIS A 410 -23.71 -5.45 24.03
N THR A 411 -23.49 -4.91 25.23
CA THR A 411 -24.56 -4.48 26.13
C THR A 411 -24.82 -2.98 26.06
N LEU A 412 -23.96 -2.22 25.36
CA LEU A 412 -23.98 -0.76 25.26
C LEU A 412 -24.01 -0.08 26.65
N THR A 413 -23.34 -0.68 27.62
CA THR A 413 -23.30 -0.17 29.01
C THR A 413 -21.96 0.46 29.33
N LEU A 414 -22.02 1.67 29.89
CA LEU A 414 -20.89 2.38 30.46
C LEU A 414 -20.85 2.18 31.98
N THR A 415 -19.72 1.69 32.50
CA THR A 415 -19.51 1.47 33.93
C THR A 415 -18.15 2.00 34.37
N THR A 416 -17.96 2.27 35.67
CA THR A 416 -16.63 2.62 36.20
C THR A 416 -15.82 1.36 36.46
N ALA A 417 -14.71 1.18 35.74
CA ALA A 417 -13.82 0.04 35.88
C ALA A 417 -13.01 0.12 37.18
N THR A 418 -12.36 1.25 37.41
CA THR A 418 -11.58 1.52 38.63
C THR A 418 -11.41 3.03 38.81
N TYR A 419 -11.11 3.45 40.04
CA TYR A 419 -10.59 4.79 40.32
C TYR A 419 -9.06 4.74 40.26
N VAL A 420 -8.44 5.85 39.89
CA VAL A 420 -7.00 6.06 39.74
C VAL A 420 -6.62 7.44 40.29
N PHE A 421 -5.38 7.61 40.70
CA PHE A 421 -4.93 8.81 41.41
C PHE A 421 -4.64 10.01 40.48
N SER A 422 -4.55 9.80 39.17
CA SER A 422 -4.31 10.83 38.15
C SER A 422 -4.73 10.32 36.76
N THR A 423 -4.62 11.16 35.73
CA THR A 423 -4.86 10.82 34.33
C THR A 423 -3.93 9.69 33.87
N CYS A 424 -4.49 8.64 33.28
CA CYS A 424 -3.71 7.55 32.69
C CYS A 424 -3.21 7.96 31.29
N PHE A 425 -1.92 8.21 31.15
CA PHE A 425 -1.32 8.61 29.87
C PHE A 425 -1.29 7.47 28.85
N CYS A 426 -1.22 6.23 29.33
CA CYS A 426 -1.40 5.02 28.55
C CYS A 426 -2.14 3.99 29.40
N LEU A 427 -3.11 3.32 28.79
CA LEU A 427 -3.84 2.20 29.36
C LEU A 427 -3.48 0.94 28.58
N PHE A 428 -3.32 -0.16 29.30
CA PHE A 428 -3.11 -1.47 28.71
C PHE A 428 -3.81 -2.53 29.53
N VAL A 429 -4.52 -3.46 28.88
CA VAL A 429 -5.11 -4.62 29.55
C VAL A 429 -4.37 -5.88 29.11
N ASP A 430 -3.77 -6.59 30.06
CA ASP A 430 -3.06 -7.83 29.78
C ASP A 430 -4.01 -9.04 29.59
N ILE A 431 -3.44 -10.16 29.14
CA ILE A 431 -4.17 -11.41 28.94
C ILE A 431 -4.73 -12.01 30.25
N GLY A 432 -4.21 -11.59 31.41
CA GLY A 432 -4.70 -11.94 32.74
C GLY A 432 -5.86 -11.05 33.23
N ASN A 433 -6.40 -10.18 32.36
CA ASN A 433 -7.45 -9.22 32.67
C ASN A 433 -7.04 -8.21 33.76
N ASN A 434 -5.77 -7.85 33.78
CA ASN A 434 -5.28 -6.77 34.61
C ASN A 434 -5.14 -5.48 33.80
N LEU A 435 -5.63 -4.39 34.38
CA LEU A 435 -5.53 -3.07 33.81
C LEU A 435 -4.30 -2.36 34.37
N TYR A 436 -3.42 -1.92 33.47
CA TYR A 436 -2.25 -1.10 33.77
C TYR A 436 -2.53 0.33 33.34
N CYS A 437 -2.05 1.26 34.16
CA CYS A 437 -2.15 2.68 33.92
C CYS A 437 -0.80 3.34 34.17
N SER A 438 -0.32 4.08 33.17
CA SER A 438 0.85 4.93 33.32
C SER A 438 0.48 6.27 33.94
N LEU A 439 0.89 6.49 35.19
CA LEU A 439 0.66 7.73 35.92
C LEU A 439 1.86 8.66 35.70
N HIS A 440 1.86 9.33 34.55
CA HIS A 440 2.94 10.22 34.11
C HIS A 440 3.39 11.22 35.18
N THR A 441 2.45 11.90 35.86
CA THR A 441 2.76 12.92 36.87
C THR A 441 3.19 12.36 38.22
N LEU A 442 3.01 11.05 38.45
CA LEU A 442 3.37 10.36 39.69
C LEU A 442 4.54 9.38 39.49
N HIS A 443 5.20 9.43 38.33
CA HIS A 443 6.44 8.67 38.04
C HIS A 443 6.32 7.14 38.28
N ARG A 444 5.12 6.57 38.12
CA ARG A 444 4.87 5.14 38.39
C ARG A 444 3.82 4.52 37.48
N ILE A 445 3.90 3.19 37.36
CA ILE A 445 2.89 2.35 36.71
C ILE A 445 2.11 1.61 37.79
N VAL A 446 0.78 1.69 37.71
CA VAL A 446 -0.12 0.96 38.61
C VAL A 446 -0.90 -0.11 37.84
N LYS A 447 -1.24 -1.18 38.54
CA LYS A 447 -1.99 -2.34 38.05
C LYS A 447 -3.18 -2.61 38.96
N THR A 448 -4.32 -2.99 38.39
CA THR A 448 -5.45 -3.56 39.13
C THR A 448 -6.06 -4.74 38.39
N GLN A 449 -6.59 -5.71 39.11
CA GLN A 449 -7.24 -6.88 38.52
C GLN A 449 -8.73 -6.59 38.34
N LEU A 450 -9.22 -6.69 37.10
CA LEU A 450 -10.59 -6.31 36.76
C LEU A 450 -11.65 -7.33 37.24
N SER A 451 -11.25 -8.56 37.59
CA SER A 451 -12.15 -9.62 38.06
C SER A 451 -12.36 -9.66 39.58
N ASN A 452 -11.56 -8.93 40.38
CA ASN A 452 -11.68 -8.93 41.83
C ASN A 452 -12.71 -7.89 42.30
N SER A 453 -13.57 -8.24 43.25
CA SER A 453 -14.53 -7.34 43.88
C SER A 453 -13.87 -6.32 44.80
N ALA A 454 -12.72 -6.66 45.39
CA ALA A 454 -11.83 -5.72 46.07
C ALA A 454 -10.80 -5.14 45.09
N LYS A 455 -11.11 -3.99 44.48
CA LYS A 455 -10.25 -3.32 43.48
C LYS A 455 -9.14 -2.52 44.16
N SER A 456 -8.03 -3.16 44.54
CA SER A 456 -6.83 -2.49 45.06
C SER A 456 -5.83 -2.18 43.94
N LEU A 457 -5.32 -0.94 43.87
CA LEU A 457 -4.24 -0.55 42.97
C LEU A 457 -2.88 -0.97 43.54
N LEU A 458 -2.10 -1.71 42.76
CA LEU A 458 -0.73 -2.11 43.09
C LEU A 458 0.25 -1.35 42.20
N THR A 459 1.27 -0.73 42.78
CA THR A 459 2.41 -0.20 42.01
C THR A 459 3.27 -1.37 41.51
N VAL A 460 3.54 -1.40 40.21
CA VAL A 460 4.31 -2.48 39.56
C VAL A 460 5.64 -2.00 38.97
N ALA A 461 5.81 -0.70 38.76
CA ALA A 461 7.07 -0.09 38.35
C ALA A 461 7.11 1.39 38.77
N GLY A 462 8.30 1.91 39.08
CA GLY A 462 8.50 3.29 39.51
C GLY A 462 8.11 3.56 40.97
N ALA A 463 8.26 4.81 41.38
CA ALA A 463 7.95 5.32 42.72
C ALA A 463 7.28 6.69 42.61
N ASP A 464 6.75 7.24 43.70
CA ASP A 464 6.05 8.53 43.70
C ASP A 464 6.96 9.75 43.42
N ASN A 465 8.25 9.53 43.17
CA ASN A 465 9.24 10.56 42.83
C ASN A 465 9.99 10.19 41.56
N ALA A 466 10.35 11.20 40.76
CA ALA A 466 11.22 11.02 39.61
C ALA A 466 12.59 10.43 40.01
N GLY A 467 13.10 9.49 39.21
CA GLY A 467 14.44 8.95 39.39
C GLY A 467 14.93 8.12 38.21
N SER A 468 16.24 7.91 38.13
CA SER A 468 16.93 7.25 37.01
C SER A 468 17.49 5.87 37.35
N SER A 469 17.29 5.38 38.58
CA SER A 469 17.72 4.03 38.99
C SER A 469 16.94 2.93 38.25
N CYS A 470 17.32 1.66 38.45
CA CYS A 470 16.61 0.54 37.83
C CYS A 470 15.19 0.30 38.38
N TYR A 471 14.82 0.90 39.52
CA TYR A 471 13.49 0.76 40.13
C TYR A 471 12.66 2.05 40.10
N ALA A 472 13.24 3.15 39.62
CA ALA A 472 12.60 4.46 39.49
C ALA A 472 12.35 4.82 38.03
N LEU A 473 11.34 5.64 37.79
CA LEU A 473 10.96 6.15 36.47
C LEU A 473 10.87 7.67 36.54
N ASP A 474 10.89 8.32 35.38
CA ASP A 474 10.62 9.74 35.23
C ASP A 474 9.63 9.99 34.07
N HIS A 475 8.46 10.53 34.39
CA HIS A 475 7.39 10.82 33.43
C HIS A 475 7.07 9.67 32.46
N PRO A 476 6.77 8.45 32.95
CA PRO A 476 6.52 7.32 32.06
C PRO A 476 5.26 7.57 31.22
N LYS A 477 5.34 7.31 29.91
CA LYS A 477 4.23 7.54 28.96
C LYS A 477 3.64 6.23 28.46
N GLY A 478 4.28 5.61 27.48
CA GLY A 478 3.81 4.39 26.83
C GLY A 478 4.12 3.13 27.64
N ILE A 479 3.17 2.19 27.67
CA ILE A 479 3.35 0.87 28.27
C ILE A 479 2.90 -0.23 27.33
N PHE A 480 3.55 -1.39 27.42
CA PHE A 480 3.13 -2.60 26.73
C PHE A 480 3.43 -3.81 27.61
N VAL A 481 2.51 -4.77 27.71
CA VAL A 481 2.72 -6.01 28.46
C VAL A 481 2.72 -7.20 27.50
N ASP A 482 3.80 -8.00 27.52
CA ASP A 482 3.89 -9.18 26.67
C ASP A 482 3.10 -10.39 27.21
N TYR A 483 3.08 -11.49 26.46
CA TYR A 483 2.35 -12.70 26.86
C TYR A 483 2.97 -13.43 28.07
N LYS A 484 4.22 -13.10 28.44
CA LYS A 484 4.89 -13.59 29.64
C LYS A 484 4.67 -12.65 30.84
N LEU A 485 3.84 -11.63 30.67
CA LEU A 485 3.56 -10.57 31.65
C LEU A 485 4.77 -9.70 32.01
N ASN A 486 5.74 -9.57 31.10
CA ASN A 486 6.79 -8.56 31.23
C ASN A 486 6.25 -7.19 30.82
N LEU A 487 6.51 -6.17 31.63
CA LEU A 487 6.05 -4.80 31.41
C LEU A 487 7.16 -3.98 30.76
N TYR A 488 6.90 -3.49 29.54
CA TYR A 488 7.76 -2.54 28.83
C TYR A 488 7.25 -1.12 29.08
N VAL A 489 8.16 -0.22 29.45
CA VAL A 489 7.84 1.15 29.84
C VAL A 489 8.70 2.14 29.06
N ALA A 490 8.04 3.11 28.41
CA ALA A 490 8.68 4.25 27.79
C ALA A 490 8.90 5.33 28.87
N ASP A 491 10.12 5.36 29.38
CA ASP A 491 10.55 6.22 30.48
C ASP A 491 11.00 7.57 29.90
N CYS A 492 10.02 8.40 29.51
CA CYS A 492 10.23 9.59 28.70
C CYS A 492 11.23 10.56 29.32
N GLY A 493 11.14 10.86 30.62
CA GLY A 493 12.04 11.80 31.29
C GLY A 493 13.49 11.31 31.35
N ASN A 494 13.70 10.00 31.39
CA ASN A 494 15.03 9.37 31.38
C ASN A 494 15.50 8.96 29.97
N ASN A 495 14.76 9.31 28.91
CA ASN A 495 15.12 9.02 27.52
C ASN A 495 15.47 7.54 27.26
N ARG A 496 14.72 6.61 27.85
CA ARG A 496 15.00 5.18 27.75
C ARG A 496 13.73 4.33 27.67
N VAL A 497 13.91 3.07 27.26
CA VAL A 497 12.88 2.03 27.42
C VAL A 497 13.39 0.97 28.38
N GLN A 498 12.57 0.63 29.38
CA GLN A 498 12.86 -0.41 30.36
C GLN A 498 11.88 -1.57 30.23
N VAL A 499 12.36 -2.78 30.53
CA VAL A 499 11.53 -3.97 30.74
C VAL A 499 11.58 -4.40 32.20
N PHE A 500 10.42 -4.59 32.80
CA PHE A 500 10.23 -5.13 34.15
C PHE A 500 9.72 -6.56 34.00
N PRO A 501 10.57 -7.58 34.26
CA PRO A 501 10.12 -8.96 34.17
C PRO A 501 9.01 -9.27 35.18
N HIS A 502 8.15 -10.25 34.86
CA HIS A 502 7.02 -10.58 35.75
C HIS A 502 7.48 -10.89 37.19
N GLY A 503 6.89 -10.18 38.16
CA GLY A 503 7.20 -10.34 39.59
C GLY A 503 8.51 -9.67 40.05
N ILE A 504 9.23 -9.00 39.17
CA ILE A 504 10.50 -8.31 39.48
C ILE A 504 10.28 -6.79 39.39
N TYR A 505 10.66 -6.08 40.46
CA TYR A 505 10.53 -4.62 40.56
C TYR A 505 11.69 -3.84 39.94
N ASN A 506 12.78 -4.51 39.58
CA ASN A 506 13.92 -3.90 38.91
C ASN A 506 13.74 -3.97 37.39
N GLY A 507 13.73 -2.80 36.75
CA GLY A 507 13.73 -2.62 35.32
C GLY A 507 15.13 -2.83 34.71
N ILE A 508 15.14 -3.46 33.54
CA ILE A 508 16.32 -3.65 32.69
C ILE A 508 16.19 -2.68 31.52
N THR A 509 17.15 -1.78 31.36
CA THR A 509 17.18 -0.87 30.21
C THR A 509 17.56 -1.64 28.95
N ILE A 510 16.70 -1.57 27.93
CA ILE A 510 16.91 -2.28 26.65
C ILE A 510 17.37 -1.35 25.52
N VAL A 511 17.12 -0.04 25.64
CA VAL A 511 17.60 1.00 24.71
C VAL A 511 17.49 2.39 25.35
N GLY A 512 18.42 3.28 24.97
CA GLY A 512 18.51 4.66 25.47
C GLY A 512 19.04 4.77 26.91
N GLY A 513 19.15 6.01 27.39
CA GLY A 513 19.73 6.36 28.68
C GLY A 513 21.20 6.79 28.57
N SER A 514 22.03 6.30 29.49
CA SER A 514 23.49 6.55 29.53
C SER A 514 24.28 5.26 29.31
N LEU A 515 23.78 4.36 28.45
CA LEU A 515 24.49 3.13 28.14
C LEU A 515 25.72 3.47 27.29
N SER A 516 26.89 2.95 27.66
CA SER A 516 28.17 3.32 27.03
C SER A 516 28.32 2.88 25.56
N ASN A 517 27.40 2.05 25.06
CA ASN A 517 27.42 1.44 23.72
C ASN A 517 26.12 1.72 22.93
N GLU A 518 25.48 2.89 23.12
CA GLU A 518 24.23 3.21 22.41
C GLU A 518 24.45 3.40 20.91
N THR A 519 23.78 2.56 20.11
CA THR A 519 23.74 2.71 18.64
C THR A 519 22.72 3.76 18.18
N ILE A 520 21.76 4.12 19.04
CA ILE A 520 20.74 5.14 18.76
C ILE A 520 20.26 5.78 20.08
N GLY A 521 20.41 7.10 20.21
CA GLY A 521 19.86 7.86 21.34
C GLY A 521 18.36 8.09 21.18
N LEU A 522 17.62 8.04 22.29
CA LEU A 522 16.18 8.35 22.34
C LEU A 522 15.96 9.74 22.94
N ASN A 523 14.81 10.34 22.64
CA ASN A 523 14.36 11.60 23.24
C ASN A 523 12.85 11.55 23.49
N CYS A 524 12.48 11.51 24.78
CA CYS A 524 11.13 11.30 25.28
C CYS A 524 10.35 10.22 24.49
N PRO A 525 10.74 8.93 24.60
CA PRO A 525 9.95 7.85 24.03
C PRO A 525 8.53 7.86 24.60
N SER A 526 7.50 7.80 23.75
CA SER A 526 6.09 8.02 24.13
C SER A 526 5.18 6.81 23.93
N GLY A 527 5.51 5.92 22.99
CA GLY A 527 4.71 4.77 22.62
C GLY A 527 5.56 3.53 22.36
N ILE A 528 5.02 2.36 22.70
CA ILE A 528 5.69 1.06 22.55
C ILE A 528 4.73 0.05 21.93
N ALA A 529 5.23 -0.75 20.99
CA ALA A 529 4.54 -1.95 20.53
C ALA A 529 5.51 -3.10 20.28
N LEU A 530 5.02 -4.33 20.40
CA LEU A 530 5.76 -5.56 20.10
C LEU A 530 5.04 -6.38 19.03
N ASP A 531 5.80 -6.89 18.07
CA ASP A 531 5.31 -7.90 17.12
C ASP A 531 5.25 -9.30 17.78
N VAL A 532 4.72 -10.35 17.13
CA VAL A 532 4.65 -11.70 17.75
C VAL A 532 6.01 -12.38 18.01
N GLN A 533 7.11 -11.87 17.47
CA GLN A 533 8.48 -12.31 17.78
C GLN A 533 9.10 -11.52 18.93
N ASN A 534 8.36 -10.56 19.50
CA ASN A 534 8.84 -9.58 20.49
C ASN A 534 9.92 -8.63 19.95
N TYR A 535 9.92 -8.32 18.64
CA TYR A 535 10.65 -7.17 18.12
C TYR A 535 9.99 -5.87 18.60
N LEU A 536 10.81 -4.99 19.17
CA LEU A 536 10.37 -3.73 19.76
C LEU A 536 10.28 -2.60 18.74
N PHE A 537 9.15 -1.90 18.78
CA PHE A 537 8.87 -0.68 18.04
C PHE A 537 8.61 0.45 19.02
N ILE A 538 9.28 1.58 18.81
CA ILE A 538 9.29 2.71 19.74
C ILE A 538 8.92 3.97 18.98
N VAL A 539 8.01 4.74 19.56
CA VAL A 539 7.76 6.12 19.15
C VAL A 539 8.74 7.01 19.89
N ASP A 540 9.70 7.56 19.16
CA ASP A 540 10.72 8.49 19.66
C ASP A 540 10.21 9.91 19.42
N SER A 541 9.37 10.39 20.34
CA SER A 541 8.41 11.48 20.12
C SER A 541 9.08 12.81 19.79
N ASP A 542 10.07 13.19 20.60
CA ASP A 542 10.74 14.49 20.47
C ASP A 542 11.84 14.46 19.39
N ASN A 543 12.21 13.28 18.91
CA ASN A 543 12.99 13.10 17.68
C ASN A 543 12.11 12.88 16.43
N HIS A 544 10.78 12.94 16.59
CA HIS A 544 9.80 12.87 15.51
C HIS A 544 9.90 11.65 14.60
N ARG A 545 10.19 10.48 15.18
CA ARG A 545 10.46 9.26 14.41
C ARG A 545 9.94 8.00 15.08
N ILE A 546 9.86 6.94 14.29
CA ILE A 546 9.59 5.58 14.77
C ILE A 546 10.85 4.74 14.61
N ILE A 547 11.27 4.07 15.68
CA ILE A 547 12.45 3.19 15.71
C ILE A 547 11.98 1.75 15.85
N GLY A 548 12.68 0.82 15.19
CA GLY A 548 12.43 -0.60 15.31
C GLY A 548 13.70 -1.40 15.59
N GLN A 549 13.55 -2.47 16.36
CA GLN A 549 14.61 -3.43 16.64
C GLN A 549 14.92 -4.30 15.42
N SER A 550 16.21 -4.55 15.19
CA SER A 550 16.72 -5.44 14.15
C SER A 550 17.82 -6.35 14.70
N ARG A 551 18.32 -7.28 13.86
CA ARG A 551 19.45 -8.17 14.23
C ARG A 551 20.77 -7.43 14.48
N TYR A 552 20.88 -6.18 14.04
CA TYR A 552 22.06 -5.33 14.19
C TYR A 552 21.85 -4.22 15.24
N GLY A 553 20.82 -4.32 16.07
CA GLY A 553 20.41 -3.26 17.00
C GLY A 553 19.21 -2.47 16.48
N PHE A 554 19.01 -1.27 17.01
CA PHE A 554 17.86 -0.43 16.68
C PHE A 554 18.15 0.46 15.48
N ARG A 555 17.14 0.68 14.63
CA ARG A 555 17.22 1.57 13.46
C ARG A 555 15.98 2.44 13.31
N CYS A 556 16.14 3.62 12.73
CA CYS A 556 15.01 4.45 12.36
C CYS A 556 14.22 3.80 11.21
N LEU A 557 12.90 3.67 11.38
CA LEU A 557 11.99 3.11 10.38
C LEU A 557 11.23 4.20 9.62
N LEU A 558 10.67 5.19 10.32
CA LEU A 558 9.79 6.23 9.78
C LEU A 558 10.13 7.59 10.42
N GLY A 559 9.92 8.70 9.69
CA GLY A 559 10.19 10.04 10.22
C GLY A 559 11.68 10.41 10.34
N CYS A 560 12.58 9.67 9.67
CA CYS A 560 14.03 9.83 9.82
C CYS A 560 14.60 11.12 9.22
N TYR A 561 13.78 11.91 8.52
CA TYR A 561 14.17 13.17 7.87
C TYR A 561 13.76 14.40 8.70
N GLY A 562 13.63 14.22 10.02
CA GLY A 562 13.26 15.27 10.96
C GLY A 562 11.77 15.61 10.97
N GLN A 563 11.45 16.67 11.73
CA GLN A 563 10.10 17.15 11.91
C GLN A 563 9.48 17.65 10.60
N GLY A 564 8.21 17.36 10.36
CA GLY A 564 7.46 18.01 9.29
C GLY A 564 6.10 17.39 9.02
N SER A 565 5.41 17.91 8.01
CA SER A 565 4.06 17.47 7.60
C SER A 565 4.05 16.68 6.29
N HIS A 566 5.22 16.49 5.65
CA HIS A 566 5.33 15.66 4.47
C HIS A 566 4.97 14.19 4.77
N SER A 567 4.66 13.40 3.74
CA SER A 567 4.30 11.97 3.88
C SER A 567 5.42 11.10 4.46
N THR A 568 6.67 11.59 4.43
CA THR A 568 7.86 10.91 4.97
C THR A 568 8.27 11.41 6.36
N GLN A 569 7.59 12.44 6.87
CA GLN A 569 7.91 13.13 8.12
C GLN A 569 6.77 13.01 9.13
N LEU A 570 7.11 13.17 10.40
CA LEU A 570 6.19 13.17 11.53
C LEU A 570 6.45 14.43 12.37
N SER A 571 5.54 14.77 13.27
CA SER A 571 5.65 15.89 14.21
C SER A 571 5.06 15.46 15.54
N PHE A 572 5.93 15.31 16.55
CA PHE A 572 5.58 14.80 17.89
C PHE A 572 4.63 13.59 17.87
N PRO A 573 5.00 12.47 17.21
CA PRO A 573 4.16 11.28 17.22
C PRO A 573 3.98 10.77 18.66
N SER A 574 2.77 10.41 19.05
CA SER A 574 2.45 10.07 20.45
C SER A 574 2.30 8.57 20.70
N THR A 575 1.77 7.82 19.75
CA THR A 575 1.61 6.36 19.83
C THR A 575 1.56 5.71 18.44
N LEU A 576 1.71 4.39 18.40
CA LEU A 576 1.58 3.59 17.17
C LEU A 576 0.77 2.32 17.42
N SER A 577 0.11 1.81 16.37
CA SER A 577 -0.58 0.51 16.38
C SER A 577 -0.45 -0.17 15.02
N PHE A 578 -0.59 -1.49 15.00
CA PHE A 578 -0.58 -2.27 13.76
C PHE A 578 -2.00 -2.69 13.35
N ASP A 579 -2.19 -2.96 12.06
CA ASP A 579 -3.28 -3.81 11.56
C ASP A 579 -2.82 -5.27 11.39
N ARG A 580 -3.74 -6.20 11.13
CA ARG A 580 -3.43 -7.63 10.96
C ARG A 580 -2.41 -7.90 9.84
N VAL A 581 -2.31 -7.02 8.84
CA VAL A 581 -1.45 -7.19 7.66
C VAL A 581 -0.01 -6.73 7.92
N GLY A 582 0.21 -5.89 8.92
CA GLY A 582 1.53 -5.35 9.23
C GLY A 582 1.71 -3.86 8.99
N ASN A 583 0.67 -3.14 8.55
CA ASN A 583 0.78 -1.70 8.33
C ASN A 583 0.85 -0.98 9.67
N ILE A 584 1.63 0.11 9.72
CA ILE A 584 1.80 0.92 10.92
C ILE A 584 0.87 2.12 10.84
N PHE A 585 0.06 2.32 11.88
CA PHE A 585 -0.71 3.54 12.11
C PHE A 585 0.00 4.35 13.19
N VAL A 586 0.35 5.59 12.86
CA VAL A 586 1.03 6.50 13.79
C VAL A 586 0.10 7.67 14.09
N LEU A 587 -0.11 7.95 15.37
CA LEU A 587 -0.78 9.15 15.81
C LEU A 587 0.20 10.33 15.77
N ASP A 588 0.17 11.06 14.66
CA ASP A 588 1.05 12.19 14.35
C ASP A 588 0.47 13.47 14.96
N GLN A 589 0.56 13.55 16.30
CA GLN A 589 -0.17 14.50 17.14
C GLN A 589 0.10 15.95 16.77
N GLY A 590 1.35 16.31 16.46
CA GLY A 590 1.74 17.67 16.08
C GLY A 590 1.17 18.12 14.73
N ASN A 591 0.78 17.17 13.87
CA ASN A 591 0.14 17.42 12.58
C ASN A 591 -1.38 17.15 12.62
N ASN A 592 -1.98 16.89 13.80
CA ASN A 592 -3.40 16.58 13.99
C ASN A 592 -3.92 15.48 13.05
N ARG A 593 -3.12 14.41 12.83
CA ARG A 593 -3.47 13.34 11.88
C ARG A 593 -3.08 11.95 12.37
N ILE A 594 -3.69 10.94 11.77
CA ILE A 594 -3.22 9.55 11.82
C ILE A 594 -2.60 9.22 10.46
N GLN A 595 -1.34 8.80 10.43
CA GLN A 595 -0.67 8.33 9.22
C GLN A 595 -0.61 6.81 9.17
N LYS A 596 -0.88 6.22 8.00
CA LYS A 596 -0.75 4.79 7.73
C LYS A 596 0.42 4.51 6.79
N PHE A 597 1.31 3.59 7.17
CA PHE A 597 2.49 3.17 6.41
C PHE A 597 2.40 1.71 5.99
N HIS A 598 2.60 1.45 4.70
CA HIS A 598 2.46 0.12 4.11
C HIS A 598 3.66 -0.79 4.36
N TYR A 599 3.40 -2.06 4.71
CA TYR A 599 4.44 -3.07 4.92
C TYR A 599 4.94 -3.70 3.61
N LEU A 600 6.27 -3.86 3.43
CA LEU A 600 6.90 -4.29 2.17
C LEU A 600 7.46 -5.74 2.15
N LYS A 601 7.42 -6.48 3.28
CA LYS A 601 7.81 -7.91 3.43
C LYS A 601 9.18 -8.34 2.86
N ASN A 602 10.16 -8.65 3.74
CA ASN A 602 11.47 -9.22 3.39
C ASN A 602 11.71 -10.63 3.98
N THR A 603 12.51 -11.47 3.30
CA THR A 603 12.90 -12.84 3.74
C THR A 603 14.18 -12.83 4.61
N CYS A 604 14.41 -13.91 5.39
CA CYS A 604 15.25 -13.90 6.60
C CYS A 604 16.66 -14.58 6.50
N ASP A 605 17.27 -14.84 5.33
CA ASP A 605 18.56 -15.61 5.19
C ASP A 605 19.87 -14.76 5.08
N THR A 606 21.01 -15.24 5.62
CA THR A 606 22.27 -14.47 5.93
C THR A 606 23.62 -14.86 5.26
N SER A 607 23.70 -15.70 4.24
CA SER A 607 24.97 -16.35 3.84
C SER A 607 25.96 -15.61 2.89
N SER A 608 26.16 -14.27 2.95
CA SER A 608 27.09 -13.58 2.02
C SER A 608 27.65 -12.20 2.48
N ILE A 609 28.90 -12.12 2.96
CA ILE A 609 29.64 -10.86 3.25
C ILE A 609 31.11 -10.95 2.76
N THR A 610 31.72 -9.86 2.24
CA THR A 610 33.12 -9.71 1.75
C THR A 610 33.82 -8.40 2.19
N ASP A 611 35.16 -8.41 2.37
CA ASP A 611 36.02 -7.26 2.80
C ASP A 611 37.05 -6.84 1.69
N THR A 612 37.27 -5.53 1.44
CA THR A 612 38.18 -4.96 0.39
C THR A 612 38.87 -3.63 0.79
N THR A 613 40.06 -3.27 0.26
CA THR A 613 40.88 -2.09 0.69
C THR A 613 41.45 -1.22 -0.45
N TYR A 614 41.56 0.11 -0.31
CA TYR A 614 41.96 1.10 -1.35
C TYR A 614 42.79 2.32 -0.84
N PRO A 615 43.87 2.78 -1.52
CA PRO A 615 44.72 3.92 -1.08
C PRO A 615 44.34 5.34 -1.62
N GLY A 616 44.65 6.40 -0.85
CA GLY A 616 44.30 7.83 -1.02
C GLY A 616 45.40 8.84 -0.61
N ALA A 617 45.42 10.07 -1.17
CA ALA A 617 46.32 11.17 -0.77
C ALA A 617 45.81 12.60 -1.12
N LEU A 618 45.89 13.54 -0.16
CA LEU A 618 45.65 14.98 -0.33
C LEU A 618 46.97 15.73 -0.56
N LYS A 619 47.05 16.57 -1.60
CA LYS A 619 48.24 17.31 -2.07
C LYS A 619 47.90 18.77 -2.35
N ASN A 620 48.90 19.65 -2.50
CA ASN A 620 48.69 21.05 -2.93
C ASN A 620 48.06 21.18 -4.33
N THR A 621 48.13 20.10 -5.13
CA THR A 621 47.46 19.94 -6.42
C THR A 621 46.08 19.28 -6.31
N SER A 622 45.64 18.91 -5.10
CA SER A 622 44.30 18.37 -4.87
C SER A 622 43.24 19.44 -5.09
N GLN A 623 42.03 18.97 -5.38
CA GLN A 623 40.91 19.84 -5.73
C GLN A 623 40.45 20.62 -4.51
N ILE A 624 39.95 21.85 -4.75
CA ILE A 624 39.54 22.77 -3.69
C ILE A 624 38.01 22.90 -3.68
N TYR A 625 37.40 22.86 -2.49
CA TYR A 625 35.97 23.13 -2.30
C TYR A 625 35.74 24.11 -1.13
N LEU A 626 34.58 24.78 -1.13
CA LEU A 626 34.22 25.77 -0.13
C LEU A 626 33.25 25.16 0.91
N ARG A 627 33.57 25.33 2.20
CA ARG A 627 32.74 24.84 3.30
C ARG A 627 31.95 25.99 3.91
N LYS A 628 30.64 26.06 3.62
CA LYS A 628 29.69 27.15 3.97
C LYS A 628 29.99 28.48 3.24
N CYS A 629 29.01 29.39 3.21
CA CYS A 629 29.05 30.68 2.50
C CYS A 629 30.15 31.68 2.96
N ASN A 630 31.11 31.23 3.76
CA ASN A 630 32.28 31.98 4.18
C ASN A 630 33.47 31.49 3.35
N SER A 631 34.29 32.41 2.90
CA SER A 631 35.30 32.29 1.84
C SER A 631 36.54 31.41 2.12
N GLU A 632 36.41 30.21 2.71
CA GLU A 632 37.53 29.32 3.07
C GLU A 632 37.64 28.07 2.15
N GLU A 633 38.87 27.76 1.73
CA GLU A 633 39.22 26.74 0.72
C GLU A 633 39.83 25.44 1.34
N PHE A 634 39.27 24.27 1.03
CA PHE A 634 39.70 22.96 1.57
C PHE A 634 40.13 21.98 0.46
N TYR A 635 41.19 21.18 0.69
CA TYR A 635 41.61 20.11 -0.24
C TYR A 635 40.79 18.84 -0.07
N TYR A 636 40.36 18.22 -1.18
CA TYR A 636 39.65 16.94 -1.17
C TYR A 636 40.12 15.96 -2.25
N GLU A 637 39.81 14.69 -2.04
CA GLU A 637 39.94 13.60 -3.01
C GLU A 637 38.61 12.83 -3.15
N ALA A 638 38.31 12.34 -4.36
CA ALA A 638 37.01 11.73 -4.70
C ALA A 638 37.15 10.30 -5.25
N PHE A 639 36.26 9.40 -4.81
CA PHE A 639 36.16 7.99 -5.19
C PHE A 639 34.75 7.61 -5.63
N GLU A 640 34.57 6.99 -6.79
CA GLU A 640 33.30 6.45 -7.28
C GLU A 640 33.12 5.00 -6.80
N ILE A 641 31.94 4.64 -6.25
CA ILE A 641 31.58 3.33 -5.68
C ILE A 641 30.33 2.77 -6.39
N SER A 642 30.34 1.48 -6.73
CA SER A 642 29.14 0.76 -7.20
C SER A 642 29.03 -0.66 -6.62
N VAL A 643 27.78 -1.13 -6.44
CA VAL A 643 27.45 -2.40 -5.77
C VAL A 643 26.53 -3.30 -6.60
N SER A 644 26.66 -4.62 -6.42
CA SER A 644 25.91 -5.63 -7.20
C SER A 644 24.65 -6.19 -6.52
N GLU A 645 24.45 -5.91 -5.23
CA GLU A 645 23.27 -6.31 -4.45
C GLU A 645 22.92 -5.26 -3.38
N ILE A 646 21.63 -5.16 -3.00
CA ILE A 646 21.17 -4.24 -1.95
C ILE A 646 21.62 -4.79 -0.60
N TYR A 647 22.62 -4.16 0.00
CA TYR A 647 23.21 -4.60 1.25
C TYR A 647 23.66 -3.41 2.11
N TYR A 648 23.94 -3.67 3.38
CA TYR A 648 24.45 -2.68 4.32
C TYR A 648 25.98 -2.76 4.37
N TYR A 649 26.67 -1.71 3.92
CA TYR A 649 28.14 -1.67 3.80
C TYR A 649 28.77 -0.77 4.87
N THR A 650 29.92 -1.19 5.38
CA THR A 650 30.78 -0.44 6.32
C THR A 650 32.03 0.04 5.59
N ILE A 651 32.35 1.32 5.67
CA ILE A 651 33.49 1.99 5.01
C ILE A 651 34.33 2.70 6.07
N GLN A 652 35.61 2.40 6.18
CA GLN A 652 36.49 2.92 7.24
C GLN A 652 37.80 3.45 6.68
N SER A 653 38.29 4.61 7.15
CA SER A 653 39.61 5.14 6.76
C SER A 653 40.73 4.81 7.75
N SER A 654 41.98 4.88 7.29
CA SER A 654 43.21 4.76 8.08
C SER A 654 44.33 5.66 7.51
N SER A 655 45.16 6.29 8.34
CA SER A 655 46.25 7.19 7.91
C SER A 655 47.46 7.11 8.85
N ASP A 656 48.65 7.40 8.32
CA ASP A 656 49.94 7.28 9.03
C ASP A 656 50.45 8.60 9.66
N ALA A 657 49.81 9.75 9.38
CA ALA A 657 50.19 11.08 9.90
C ALA A 657 49.03 11.79 10.63
N ASP A 658 49.34 12.75 11.51
CA ASP A 658 48.44 13.59 12.33
C ASP A 658 47.43 14.43 11.48
N ILE A 659 46.56 13.76 10.73
CA ILE A 659 45.61 14.37 9.79
C ILE A 659 44.22 13.85 10.09
N ASP A 660 43.31 14.77 10.43
CA ASP A 660 41.92 14.44 10.73
C ASP A 660 41.12 14.29 9.43
N LEU A 661 40.78 13.04 9.09
CA LEU A 661 40.07 12.72 7.85
C LEU A 661 38.56 12.65 8.05
N TYR A 662 37.83 13.28 7.13
CA TYR A 662 36.38 13.23 7.04
C TYR A 662 35.95 12.57 5.74
N GLY A 663 34.97 11.66 5.84
CA GLY A 663 34.35 10.97 4.72
C GLY A 663 32.91 11.42 4.52
N TYR A 664 32.56 11.74 3.27
CA TYR A 664 31.23 12.15 2.85
C TYR A 664 30.80 11.30 1.65
N ILE A 665 29.65 10.64 1.73
CA ILE A 665 29.10 9.84 0.62
C ILE A 665 27.93 10.57 -0.01
N TYR A 666 27.98 10.67 -1.34
CA TYR A 666 26.97 11.29 -2.17
C TYR A 666 26.30 10.28 -3.09
N GLU A 667 25.01 10.46 -3.38
CA GLU A 667 24.30 9.71 -4.42
C GLU A 667 24.55 10.33 -5.79
N ASN A 668 24.97 9.51 -6.76
CA ASN A 668 25.20 9.82 -8.17
C ASN A 668 26.33 10.82 -8.49
N ASN A 669 26.40 11.98 -7.83
CA ASN A 669 27.42 13.01 -8.07
C ASN A 669 27.79 13.82 -6.82
N PHE A 670 28.98 14.41 -6.82
CA PHE A 670 29.43 15.38 -5.81
C PHE A 670 29.57 16.77 -6.46
N ASN A 671 28.99 17.78 -5.82
CA ASN A 671 29.14 19.19 -6.21
C ASN A 671 29.94 19.94 -5.11
N PRO A 672 31.20 20.32 -5.36
CA PRO A 672 32.05 20.99 -4.36
C PRO A 672 31.54 22.37 -3.93
N LEU A 673 30.58 22.96 -4.65
CA LEU A 673 30.00 24.28 -4.33
C LEU A 673 28.64 24.18 -3.61
N ALA A 674 28.05 22.98 -3.60
CA ALA A 674 26.85 22.66 -2.83
C ALA A 674 27.06 21.31 -2.13
N PRO A 675 28.03 21.20 -1.20
CA PRO A 675 28.41 19.92 -0.59
C PRO A 675 27.31 19.30 0.29
N ALA A 676 26.16 19.96 0.46
CA ALA A 676 24.98 19.39 1.10
C ALA A 676 24.02 18.70 0.13
N GLU A 677 24.07 19.01 -1.17
CA GLU A 677 23.21 18.37 -2.18
C GLU A 677 23.66 16.93 -2.42
N ASN A 678 22.69 16.02 -2.45
CA ASN A 678 22.89 14.57 -2.63
C ASN A 678 23.77 13.89 -1.58
N LEU A 679 24.07 14.57 -0.45
CA LEU A 679 24.80 13.98 0.67
C LEU A 679 23.92 12.93 1.34
N LEU A 680 24.39 11.68 1.36
CA LEU A 680 23.67 10.54 1.93
C LEU A 680 24.13 10.20 3.34
N ALA A 681 25.43 10.27 3.57
CA ALA A 681 26.03 9.99 4.86
C ALA A 681 27.32 10.79 5.01
N GLU A 682 27.53 11.28 6.21
CA GLU A 682 28.77 11.92 6.65
C GLU A 682 29.23 11.29 7.96
N ASN A 683 30.51 11.45 8.27
CA ASN A 683 31.06 10.91 9.51
C ASN A 683 30.38 11.55 10.74
N ASN A 684 29.66 10.75 11.53
CA ASN A 684 28.88 11.24 12.67
C ASN A 684 29.59 11.04 14.03
N ASP A 685 30.76 10.40 14.08
CA ASP A 685 31.50 10.20 15.34
C ASP A 685 32.52 11.31 15.59
N ILE A 686 32.10 12.32 16.37
CA ILE A 686 33.01 13.24 17.06
C ILE A 686 33.41 12.59 18.38
N SER A 687 34.19 11.51 18.33
CA SER A 687 34.93 11.03 19.49
C SER A 687 36.36 11.54 19.39
N THR A 688 36.81 12.23 20.43
CA THR A 688 38.03 13.05 20.52
C THR A 688 39.37 12.28 20.42
N THR A 689 39.35 11.04 19.91
CA THR A 689 40.53 10.16 19.92
C THR A 689 40.81 9.41 18.62
N HIS A 690 39.95 9.48 17.60
CA HIS A 690 40.18 8.75 16.35
C HIS A 690 40.19 9.70 15.15
N ARG A 691 41.39 9.89 14.59
CA ARG A 691 41.72 10.73 13.43
C ARG A 691 41.23 10.15 12.08
N GLN A 692 40.21 9.29 12.12
CA GLN A 692 39.74 8.42 11.03
C GLN A 692 38.21 8.38 11.01
N PHE A 693 37.60 8.15 9.84
CA PHE A 693 36.15 8.07 9.70
C PHE A 693 35.66 6.65 9.50
N LYS A 694 34.43 6.38 9.97
CA LYS A 694 33.70 5.14 9.70
C LYS A 694 32.26 5.48 9.28
N LEU A 695 31.82 4.92 8.16
CA LEU A 695 30.49 5.10 7.58
C LEU A 695 29.78 3.76 7.43
N ASP A 696 28.56 3.67 7.95
CA ASP A 696 27.72 2.48 7.96
C ASP A 696 26.43 2.80 7.17
N ILE A 697 26.33 2.37 5.90
CA ILE A 697 25.32 2.85 4.93
C ILE A 697 24.70 1.72 4.08
N PRO A 698 23.38 1.73 3.80
CA PRO A 698 22.79 0.85 2.80
C PRO A 698 23.10 1.34 1.38
N LEU A 699 23.70 0.49 0.55
CA LEU A 699 23.96 0.79 -0.87
C LEU A 699 23.01 -0.03 -1.75
N TYR A 700 22.48 0.60 -2.80
CA TYR A 700 21.47 0.04 -3.69
C TYR A 700 22.06 -0.30 -5.07
N VAL A 701 21.48 -1.31 -5.73
CA VAL A 701 21.85 -1.67 -7.11
C VAL A 701 21.41 -0.60 -8.10
N ASN A 702 22.18 -0.41 -9.18
CA ASN A 702 21.96 0.59 -10.24
C ASN A 702 22.10 2.07 -9.80
N THR A 703 22.67 2.32 -8.63
CA THR A 703 23.02 3.67 -8.16
C THR A 703 24.54 3.79 -8.05
N THR A 704 25.12 4.88 -8.56
CA THR A 704 26.54 5.21 -8.33
C THR A 704 26.66 6.07 -7.09
N TYR A 705 27.70 5.86 -6.29
CA TYR A 705 27.96 6.65 -5.08
C TYR A 705 29.32 7.33 -5.20
N ILE A 706 29.46 8.56 -4.71
CA ILE A 706 30.75 9.26 -4.68
C ILE A 706 31.17 9.48 -3.22
N LEU A 707 32.29 8.90 -2.82
CA LEU A 707 32.94 9.13 -1.53
C LEU A 707 33.97 10.24 -1.68
N ILE A 708 33.81 11.31 -0.89
CA ILE A 708 34.74 12.42 -0.77
C ILE A 708 35.49 12.30 0.54
N VAL A 709 36.81 12.44 0.48
CA VAL A 709 37.71 12.45 1.63
C VAL A 709 38.42 13.79 1.72
N THR A 710 38.39 14.42 2.89
CA THR A 710 38.87 15.79 3.15
C THR A 710 39.33 15.95 4.61
N THR A 711 39.80 17.14 5.00
CA THR A 711 40.33 17.45 6.34
C THR A 711 39.51 18.50 7.10
N SER A 712 39.74 18.59 8.41
CA SER A 712 39.09 19.57 9.30
C SER A 712 39.53 21.01 9.06
N SER A 713 40.77 21.21 8.58
CA SER A 713 41.40 22.52 8.44
C SER A 713 41.68 22.85 6.97
N SER A 714 41.62 24.14 6.61
CA SER A 714 41.85 24.58 5.23
C SER A 714 43.27 24.26 4.76
N GLN A 715 43.38 23.78 3.52
CA GLN A 715 44.64 23.54 2.81
C GLN A 715 45.64 22.52 3.46
N VAL A 716 45.16 21.50 4.20
CA VAL A 716 46.02 20.43 4.78
C VAL A 716 46.29 19.26 3.80
N ILE A 717 47.48 18.67 3.86
CA ILE A 717 48.04 17.66 2.92
C ILE A 717 48.42 16.37 3.67
N GLY A 718 48.19 15.19 3.06
CA GLY A 718 48.79 13.89 3.44
C GLY A 718 48.02 12.63 3.01
N GLU A 719 48.47 11.43 3.41
CA GLU A 719 48.07 10.13 2.82
C GLU A 719 47.13 9.28 3.72
N PHE A 720 46.30 8.42 3.09
CA PHE A 720 45.31 7.56 3.77
C PHE A 720 44.91 6.28 2.99
N VAL A 721 44.20 5.35 3.64
CA VAL A 721 43.69 4.06 3.12
C VAL A 721 42.23 3.86 3.54
N LEU A 722 41.38 3.27 2.67
CA LEU A 722 39.96 3.01 2.86
C LEU A 722 39.65 1.50 2.83
N ASN A 723 38.88 1.01 3.81
CA ASN A 723 38.47 -0.39 3.98
C ASN A 723 36.93 -0.51 3.85
N PHE A 724 36.44 -1.45 3.03
CA PHE A 724 35.03 -1.68 2.74
C PHE A 724 34.61 -3.11 3.13
N ARG A 725 33.50 -3.25 3.86
CA ARG A 725 32.93 -4.53 4.33
C ARG A 725 31.43 -4.59 4.03
N GLY A 726 30.95 -5.61 3.31
CA GLY A 726 29.50 -5.72 2.99
C GLY A 726 29.16 -6.80 1.95
N GLY A 727 28.13 -6.57 1.14
CA GLY A 727 27.68 -7.50 0.08
C GLY A 727 28.77 -7.79 -0.96
N LYS A 728 28.57 -8.80 -1.80
CA LYS A 728 29.56 -9.26 -2.79
C LYS A 728 29.75 -8.24 -3.93
N ASN A 729 30.97 -8.18 -4.47
CA ASN A 729 31.36 -7.43 -5.67
C ASN A 729 31.12 -5.90 -5.60
N ILE A 730 31.95 -5.21 -4.82
CA ILE A 730 32.04 -3.73 -4.81
C ILE A 730 33.12 -3.25 -5.81
N SER A 731 32.90 -2.15 -6.51
CA SER A 731 33.90 -1.56 -7.42
C SER A 731 34.19 -0.09 -7.09
N ILE A 732 35.47 0.32 -7.08
CA ILE A 732 35.92 1.65 -6.60
C ILE A 732 36.94 2.29 -7.57
N LYS A 733 36.82 3.59 -7.89
CA LYS A 733 37.71 4.35 -8.81
C LYS A 733 38.04 5.79 -8.32
N ARG A 734 39.29 6.26 -8.45
CA ARG A 734 39.75 7.64 -8.05
C ARG A 734 39.53 8.69 -9.16
N GLN A 735 39.25 9.96 -8.81
CA GLN A 735 38.93 11.05 -9.75
C GLN A 735 39.84 12.33 -9.61
N ILE A 736 40.42 12.88 -10.70
CA ILE A 736 41.30 14.09 -10.74
C ILE A 736 40.72 15.18 -11.70
N MET A 737 40.75 16.48 -11.35
CA MET A 737 40.23 17.62 -12.17
C MET A 737 41.29 18.76 -12.36
N PRO A 738 41.63 19.22 -13.58
CA PRO A 738 42.63 20.30 -13.84
C PRO A 738 42.01 21.67 -14.29
N VAL A 739 42.63 22.83 -13.99
CA VAL A 739 42.23 24.20 -14.47
C VAL A 739 43.47 25.05 -14.81
N ASN A 740 43.73 25.48 -16.06
CA ASN A 740 45.00 26.14 -16.47
C ASN A 740 44.94 27.25 -17.58
N PHE A 741 43.78 27.74 -18.04
CA PHE A 741 43.69 28.65 -19.21
C PHE A 741 42.55 29.68 -19.12
N GLN A 742 42.73 30.98 -19.48
CA GLN A 742 41.69 32.04 -19.37
C GLN A 742 41.48 32.86 -20.67
N GLN A 743 40.23 33.15 -21.05
CA GLN A 743 39.82 33.87 -22.28
C GLN A 743 38.76 34.97 -22.01
N LYS A 744 38.77 36.09 -22.75
CA LYS A 744 37.87 37.25 -22.57
C LYS A 744 36.96 37.51 -23.79
N TYR A 745 35.70 37.86 -23.55
CA TYR A 745 34.71 38.33 -24.54
C TYR A 745 34.11 39.69 -24.09
N SER A 746 33.76 40.58 -25.03
CA SER A 746 33.12 41.88 -24.73
C SER A 746 32.04 42.24 -25.75
N SER A 747 30.91 42.81 -25.29
CA SER A 747 29.77 43.22 -26.14
C SER A 747 28.96 44.38 -25.52
N GLU A 748 27.93 44.87 -26.23
CA GLU A 748 27.06 45.99 -25.83
C GLU A 748 25.58 45.74 -26.22
N PHE A 749 24.66 45.96 -25.27
CA PHE A 749 23.23 45.93 -25.54
C PHE A 749 22.74 47.24 -26.13
N THR A 750 22.23 47.19 -27.36
CA THR A 750 21.64 48.32 -28.12
C THR A 750 20.17 48.07 -28.47
N PHE A 751 19.45 49.07 -29.01
CA PHE A 751 18.03 48.95 -29.41
C PHE A 751 17.74 47.86 -30.46
N LYS A 752 18.75 47.40 -31.20
CA LYS A 752 18.64 46.30 -32.18
C LYS A 752 18.89 44.92 -31.56
N SER A 753 19.19 44.86 -30.26
CA SER A 753 19.49 43.60 -29.57
C SER A 753 18.22 42.78 -29.37
N VAL A 754 18.37 41.45 -29.38
CA VAL A 754 17.25 40.52 -29.30
C VAL A 754 16.67 40.56 -27.88
N MET A 755 15.34 40.45 -27.79
CA MET A 755 14.60 40.56 -26.53
C MET A 755 13.76 39.31 -26.26
N TYR A 756 13.65 38.94 -24.99
CA TYR A 756 12.84 37.80 -24.53
C TYR A 756 12.19 38.06 -23.18
N TYR A 757 11.22 37.23 -22.78
CA TYR A 757 10.60 37.29 -21.45
C TYR A 757 11.41 36.44 -20.47
N ARG A 758 11.92 37.07 -19.41
CA ARG A 758 12.62 36.37 -18.32
C ARG A 758 11.64 35.83 -17.25
N ASP A 759 10.60 36.60 -16.93
CA ASP A 759 9.45 36.21 -16.09
C ASP A 759 8.19 36.74 -16.79
N CYS A 760 7.13 35.93 -16.85
CA CYS A 760 5.83 36.28 -17.45
C CYS A 760 5.14 37.51 -16.87
N ARG A 761 5.61 37.99 -15.71
CA ARG A 761 5.13 39.20 -15.04
C ARG A 761 5.92 40.46 -15.40
N ILE A 762 7.04 40.34 -16.12
CA ILE A 762 8.00 41.43 -16.41
C ILE A 762 8.09 41.67 -17.94
N PRO A 763 8.23 42.92 -18.41
CA PRO A 763 8.47 43.22 -19.83
C PRO A 763 9.77 42.60 -20.38
N LYS A 764 9.89 42.56 -21.71
CA LYS A 764 11.02 41.89 -22.38
C LYS A 764 12.37 42.53 -22.01
N CYS A 765 13.35 41.69 -21.69
CA CYS A 765 14.72 42.09 -21.39
C CYS A 765 15.65 41.80 -22.59
N TYR A 766 16.71 42.59 -22.76
CA TYR A 766 17.72 42.32 -23.78
C TYR A 766 18.56 41.11 -23.38
N TYR A 767 18.94 40.29 -24.36
CA TYR A 767 19.85 39.18 -24.13
C TYR A 767 20.81 38.94 -25.29
N GLU A 768 21.92 38.29 -24.96
CA GLU A 768 22.92 37.81 -25.90
C GLU A 768 23.40 36.43 -25.47
N SER A 769 23.62 35.54 -26.44
CA SER A 769 24.08 34.17 -26.19
C SER A 769 25.46 33.93 -26.78
N LEU A 770 26.30 33.24 -25.99
CA LEU A 770 27.65 32.83 -26.32
C LEU A 770 27.74 31.31 -26.28
N GLU A 771 28.18 30.72 -27.38
CA GLU A 771 28.48 29.30 -27.41
C GLU A 771 29.87 29.05 -26.84
N ILE A 772 29.97 28.19 -25.83
CA ILE A 772 31.21 27.78 -25.16
C ILE A 772 31.51 26.35 -25.60
N ASN A 773 32.56 26.20 -26.40
CA ASN A 773 33.05 24.88 -26.79
C ASN A 773 34.13 24.42 -25.82
N VAL A 774 33.84 23.29 -25.18
CA VAL A 774 34.67 22.68 -24.15
C VAL A 774 35.41 21.51 -24.80
N ILE A 775 36.73 21.66 -24.95
CA ILE A 775 37.57 20.65 -25.61
C ILE A 775 37.92 19.50 -24.66
N THR A 776 38.10 19.80 -23.38
CA THR A 776 38.40 18.80 -22.34
C THR A 776 37.35 18.86 -21.23
N THR A 777 36.79 17.72 -20.83
CA THR A 777 35.86 17.67 -19.71
C THR A 777 36.61 18.11 -18.45
N GLY A 778 36.13 19.13 -17.75
CA GLY A 778 36.85 19.70 -16.63
C GLY A 778 36.12 20.85 -15.95
N LEU A 779 36.73 21.40 -14.90
CA LEU A 779 36.17 22.51 -14.15
C LEU A 779 36.46 23.84 -14.86
N TYR A 780 35.41 24.63 -15.10
CA TYR A 780 35.48 25.93 -15.76
C TYR A 780 34.90 27.05 -14.87
N ILE A 781 35.55 28.21 -14.87
CA ILE A 781 35.20 29.41 -14.09
C ILE A 781 34.82 30.54 -15.06
N ILE A 782 33.62 31.11 -14.94
CA ILE A 782 33.12 32.21 -15.81
C ILE A 782 32.80 33.42 -14.95
N ARG A 783 33.28 34.62 -15.29
CA ARG A 783 33.04 35.87 -14.53
C ARG A 783 32.66 37.02 -15.45
N SER A 784 31.72 37.88 -15.05
CA SER A 784 31.34 39.09 -15.80
C SER A 784 31.90 40.39 -15.20
N GLU A 785 32.05 41.42 -16.03
CA GLU A 785 32.32 42.82 -15.67
C GLU A 785 31.41 43.73 -16.51
N SER A 786 30.64 44.62 -15.87
CA SER A 786 29.71 45.52 -16.57
C SER A 786 29.33 46.73 -15.71
N ASP A 787 28.92 47.81 -16.39
CA ASP A 787 28.39 49.04 -15.80
C ASP A 787 26.87 48.99 -15.56
N ILE A 788 26.20 47.91 -15.99
CA ILE A 788 24.76 47.69 -15.83
C ILE A 788 24.50 46.38 -15.07
N HIS A 789 23.36 46.29 -14.39
CA HIS A 789 22.98 45.05 -13.69
C HIS A 789 22.68 43.93 -14.68
N MET A 790 23.45 42.85 -14.61
CA MET A 790 23.32 41.72 -15.53
C MET A 790 23.20 40.39 -14.81
N TYR A 791 22.49 39.46 -15.45
CA TYR A 791 22.40 38.06 -15.07
C TYR A 791 23.00 37.16 -16.14
N GLY A 792 23.55 36.05 -15.69
CA GLY A 792 24.06 34.98 -16.55
C GLY A 792 23.24 33.71 -16.36
N TYR A 793 23.16 32.91 -17.42
CA TYR A 793 22.52 31.60 -17.44
C TYR A 793 23.32 30.66 -18.35
N ILE A 794 23.60 29.43 -17.89
CA ILE A 794 24.30 28.43 -18.70
C ILE A 794 23.31 27.33 -19.09
N TYR A 795 23.21 27.07 -20.39
CA TYR A 795 22.37 26.04 -20.99
C TYR A 795 23.24 24.93 -21.59
N GLU A 796 22.78 23.69 -21.50
CA GLU A 796 23.42 22.52 -22.12
C GLU A 796 22.78 22.22 -23.49
N SER A 797 23.58 22.03 -24.53
CA SER A 797 23.21 21.82 -25.94
C SER A 797 22.65 23.05 -26.68
N ASP A 798 21.51 23.59 -26.25
CA ASP A 798 20.85 24.71 -26.94
C ASP A 798 20.02 25.59 -25.99
N PHE A 799 19.87 26.87 -26.34
CA PHE A 799 19.07 27.85 -25.60
C PHE A 799 17.85 28.24 -26.43
N ASN A 800 16.67 27.97 -25.88
CA ASN A 800 15.41 28.41 -26.47
C ASN A 800 14.79 29.55 -25.64
N PRO A 801 14.69 30.78 -26.18
CA PRO A 801 14.10 31.91 -25.47
C PRO A 801 12.61 31.74 -25.14
N LEU A 802 11.92 30.76 -25.73
CA LEU A 802 10.51 30.41 -25.44
C LEU A 802 10.37 29.40 -24.30
N LYS A 803 11.46 28.73 -23.90
CA LYS A 803 11.51 27.75 -22.80
C LYS A 803 12.80 27.95 -22.00
N THR A 804 12.86 29.07 -21.28
CA THR A 804 14.06 29.50 -20.55
C THR A 804 14.49 28.57 -19.42
N SER A 805 13.67 27.59 -19.03
CA SER A 805 14.01 26.52 -18.08
C SER A 805 14.47 25.22 -18.74
N GLU A 806 14.19 25.02 -20.03
CA GLU A 806 14.62 23.81 -20.76
C GLU A 806 16.11 23.93 -21.04
N ASN A 807 16.86 22.85 -20.76
CA ASN A 807 18.33 22.81 -20.80
C ASN A 807 19.06 23.79 -19.88
N LEU A 808 18.35 24.58 -19.06
CA LEU A 808 18.97 25.49 -18.11
C LEU A 808 19.70 24.67 -17.05
N ARG A 809 21.01 24.87 -16.96
CA ARG A 809 21.86 24.13 -16.04
C ARG A 809 22.21 24.93 -14.80
N LEU A 810 22.55 26.20 -14.98
CA LEU A 810 22.96 27.09 -13.90
C LEU A 810 22.45 28.51 -14.16
N GLN A 811 22.04 29.19 -13.10
CA GLN A 811 21.65 30.60 -13.11
C GLN A 811 22.33 31.33 -11.97
N HIS A 812 22.77 32.56 -12.20
CA HIS A 812 23.33 33.40 -11.15
C HIS A 812 22.73 34.80 -11.23
N ASN A 813 21.85 35.08 -10.27
CA ASN A 813 21.17 36.35 -10.12
C ASN A 813 21.98 37.18 -9.13
N GLY A 814 22.83 38.09 -9.62
CA GLY A 814 23.81 38.85 -8.82
C GLY A 814 23.31 39.26 -7.43
N THR A 815 24.16 39.10 -6.40
CA THR A 815 23.82 39.40 -5.00
C THR A 815 23.80 40.91 -4.74
N CYS A 816 23.00 41.34 -3.77
CA CYS A 816 22.82 42.74 -3.37
C CYS A 816 24.19 43.46 -3.26
N ASN A 817 24.38 44.44 -4.15
CA ASN A 817 25.52 45.36 -4.29
C ASN A 817 26.65 45.00 -5.27
N ASN A 818 26.59 43.90 -6.02
CA ASN A 818 27.56 43.64 -7.11
C ASN A 818 26.89 43.49 -8.48
N TYR A 819 27.29 44.36 -9.42
CA TYR A 819 26.83 44.43 -10.82
C TYR A 819 27.29 43.24 -11.70
N GLN A 820 27.82 42.17 -11.10
CA GLN A 820 28.56 41.09 -11.80
C GLN A 820 28.08 39.70 -11.36
N PHE A 821 28.13 38.71 -12.27
CA PHE A 821 27.88 37.30 -12.01
C PHE A 821 29.15 36.45 -12.17
N LYS A 822 29.25 35.35 -11.40
CA LYS A 822 30.35 34.38 -11.47
C LYS A 822 29.81 32.95 -11.42
N PHE A 823 30.21 32.11 -12.37
CA PHE A 823 29.97 30.67 -12.40
C PHE A 823 31.26 29.90 -12.13
N ILE A 824 31.14 28.79 -11.41
CA ILE A 824 32.16 27.76 -11.33
C ILE A 824 31.42 26.45 -11.59
N THR A 825 31.74 25.76 -12.68
CA THR A 825 30.95 24.62 -13.17
C THR A 825 31.81 23.61 -13.92
N ASN A 826 31.48 22.32 -13.78
CA ASN A 826 32.15 21.26 -14.51
C ASN A 826 31.46 21.06 -15.87
N LEU A 827 32.20 21.32 -16.94
CA LEU A 827 31.68 21.24 -18.30
C LEU A 827 32.29 20.03 -19.01
N LYS A 828 31.47 19.31 -19.79
CA LYS A 828 31.85 18.09 -20.51
C LYS A 828 32.39 18.40 -21.91
N ASN A 829 33.39 17.62 -22.35
CA ASN A 829 33.84 17.64 -23.74
C ASN A 829 32.76 17.13 -24.68
N ASN A 830 32.85 17.54 -25.95
CA ASN A 830 31.86 17.23 -26.99
C ASN A 830 30.41 17.62 -26.64
N THR A 831 30.22 18.45 -25.61
CA THR A 831 28.92 18.98 -25.22
C THR A 831 28.96 20.47 -25.48
N LYS A 832 28.00 20.95 -26.28
CA LYS A 832 27.84 22.36 -26.58
C LYS A 832 27.21 23.04 -25.37
N TYR A 833 27.79 24.13 -24.87
CA TYR A 833 27.17 24.93 -23.80
C TYR A 833 26.84 26.33 -24.33
N ILE A 834 25.70 26.88 -23.93
CA ILE A 834 25.30 28.25 -24.31
C ILE A 834 25.19 29.11 -23.05
N LEU A 835 26.06 30.10 -22.93
CA LEU A 835 25.98 31.15 -21.92
C LEU A 835 25.09 32.29 -22.42
N VAL A 836 23.95 32.47 -21.79
CA VAL A 836 23.02 33.58 -22.04
C VAL A 836 23.25 34.68 -21.01
N ILE A 837 23.41 35.90 -21.50
CA ILE A 837 23.67 37.10 -20.73
C ILE A 837 22.48 38.03 -20.95
N THR A 838 21.90 38.56 -19.88
CA THR A 838 20.70 39.41 -19.97
C THR A 838 20.72 40.54 -18.96
N THR A 839 20.02 41.63 -19.28
CA THR A 839 19.86 42.78 -18.39
C THR A 839 18.89 42.47 -17.26
N PHE A 840 19.15 43.01 -16.07
CA PHE A 840 18.23 42.90 -14.93
C PHE A 840 16.93 43.66 -15.20
N ASP A 841 17.05 44.92 -15.60
CA ASP A 841 15.94 45.81 -15.90
C ASP A 841 15.53 45.72 -17.39
N PRO A 842 14.22 45.83 -17.72
CA PRO A 842 13.75 45.81 -19.09
C PRO A 842 14.25 47.03 -19.87
N TYR A 843 14.64 46.82 -21.13
CA TYR A 843 15.06 47.87 -22.07
C TYR A 843 16.34 48.65 -21.71
N THR A 844 17.14 48.19 -20.75
CA THR A 844 18.41 48.84 -20.37
C THR A 844 19.52 48.55 -21.39
N MET A 845 20.28 49.58 -21.77
CA MET A 845 21.39 49.48 -22.73
C MET A 845 22.72 49.76 -22.02
N GLY A 846 23.79 49.06 -22.41
CA GLY A 846 25.10 49.22 -21.76
C GLY A 846 26.13 48.15 -22.16
N LYS A 847 27.39 48.38 -21.79
CA LYS A 847 28.54 47.54 -22.16
C LYS A 847 28.87 46.49 -21.11
N PHE A 848 29.41 45.35 -21.55
CA PHE A 848 29.88 44.29 -20.67
C PHE A 848 31.03 43.45 -21.23
N SER A 849 31.75 42.77 -20.33
CA SER A 849 32.82 41.80 -20.61
C SER A 849 32.66 40.51 -19.80
N ILE A 850 33.07 39.37 -20.35
CA ILE A 850 33.04 38.03 -19.74
C ILE A 850 34.43 37.40 -19.80
N PHE A 851 34.85 36.75 -18.73
CA PHE A 851 36.10 35.99 -18.62
C PHE A 851 35.80 34.52 -18.34
N ILE A 852 36.38 33.59 -19.09
CA ILE A 852 36.20 32.13 -18.94
C ILE A 852 37.56 31.49 -18.68
N SER A 853 37.72 30.72 -17.60
CA SER A 853 38.95 30.02 -17.20
C SER A 853 38.73 28.51 -17.08
N GLY A 854 39.65 27.63 -17.52
CA GLY A 854 39.47 26.17 -17.56
C GLY A 854 40.66 25.37 -18.08
N SER A 855 40.53 24.04 -18.26
CA SER A 855 41.56 23.21 -18.89
C SER A 855 41.57 23.38 -20.42
N ASN A 856 42.70 23.88 -20.95
CA ASN A 856 43.13 24.09 -22.36
C ASN A 856 42.10 24.47 -23.45
N ASN A 857 42.43 25.55 -24.19
CA ASN A 857 41.82 26.03 -25.44
C ASN A 857 40.28 26.05 -25.46
N ILE A 858 39.70 27.10 -24.87
CA ILE A 858 38.28 27.41 -25.04
C ILE A 858 38.12 28.22 -26.32
N SER A 859 37.13 27.89 -27.15
CA SER A 859 36.69 28.76 -28.25
C SER A 859 35.27 29.21 -27.97
N HIS A 860 35.01 30.50 -28.12
CA HIS A 860 33.68 31.07 -27.99
C HIS A 860 33.29 31.80 -29.29
N HIS A 861 32.02 31.72 -29.67
CA HIS A 861 31.49 32.52 -30.76
C HIS A 861 30.08 33.01 -30.42
N ARG A 862 29.75 34.21 -30.91
CA ARG A 862 28.43 34.79 -30.73
C ARG A 862 27.43 33.99 -31.56
N PHE A 863 26.40 33.49 -30.91
CA PHE A 863 25.35 32.70 -31.54
C PHE A 863 24.01 33.26 -31.10
N ASN A 864 23.23 33.80 -32.03
CA ASN A 864 21.84 34.17 -31.78
C ASN A 864 20.96 33.10 -32.44
N PRO A 865 20.31 32.21 -31.67
CA PRO A 865 19.38 31.25 -32.25
C PRO A 865 18.28 31.99 -33.00
N LYS A 866 17.98 31.57 -34.23
CA LYS A 866 16.82 32.08 -34.98
C LYS A 866 15.60 31.90 -34.10
N SER A 867 14.85 32.97 -33.83
CA SER A 867 13.57 32.88 -33.15
C SER A 867 12.70 31.88 -33.91
N SER A 868 12.43 30.71 -33.33
CA SER A 868 11.54 29.75 -33.94
C SER A 868 10.13 30.35 -33.91
N ASP A 869 9.61 30.68 -35.09
CA ASP A 869 8.23 31.06 -35.29
C ASP A 869 7.31 29.85 -34.98
N CYS A 870 6.91 29.73 -33.70
CA CYS A 870 5.83 28.89 -33.15
C CYS A 870 6.08 27.37 -32.87
N VAL A 871 5.65 26.68 -31.79
CA VAL A 871 5.46 26.84 -30.31
C VAL A 871 5.37 25.40 -29.72
N VAL A 872 5.67 25.19 -28.42
CA VAL A 872 4.80 24.46 -27.45
C VAL A 872 4.93 25.16 -26.10
N GLY A 873 3.87 25.86 -25.68
CA GLY A 873 3.83 26.58 -24.41
C GLY A 873 4.86 27.70 -24.31
N ASP A 874 4.61 28.84 -24.96
CA ASP A 874 5.13 30.11 -24.46
C ASP A 874 4.94 30.11 -22.95
N GLN A 875 5.97 30.43 -22.17
CA GLN A 875 6.00 30.24 -20.71
C GLN A 875 4.83 30.87 -19.94
N CYS A 876 3.99 31.67 -20.59
CA CYS A 876 2.82 32.34 -20.04
C CYS A 876 1.48 31.85 -20.62
N ASN A 877 1.46 30.79 -21.44
CA ASN A 877 0.28 30.31 -22.16
C ASN A 877 -0.07 28.85 -21.79
N PHE A 878 -1.01 28.69 -20.88
CA PHE A 878 -1.36 27.44 -20.20
C PHE A 878 -2.14 26.40 -21.04
N TYR A 879 -1.84 26.12 -22.31
CA TYR A 879 -2.65 25.10 -23.02
C TYR A 879 -1.87 24.26 -24.04
N VAL A 880 -1.71 22.96 -23.74
CA VAL A 880 -1.71 21.94 -24.80
C VAL A 880 -3.18 21.70 -25.14
N LYS A 881 -3.68 22.16 -26.29
CA LYS A 881 -5.04 21.80 -26.74
C LYS A 881 -4.96 20.51 -27.56
N SER A 882 -5.70 19.48 -27.12
CA SER A 882 -5.96 18.27 -27.91
C SER A 882 -7.15 18.51 -28.87
N ILE A 883 -7.67 17.43 -29.48
CA ILE A 883 -8.76 17.32 -30.47
C ILE A 883 -10.03 18.16 -30.18
N GLY A 884 -10.18 18.70 -28.97
CA GLY A 884 -11.29 19.55 -28.54
C GLY A 884 -11.16 21.04 -28.87
N LEU A 885 -10.50 21.43 -29.98
CA LEU A 885 -10.47 22.83 -30.44
C LEU A 885 -11.90 23.36 -30.60
N THR A 886 -12.24 24.40 -29.85
CA THR A 886 -13.53 25.07 -29.94
C THR A 886 -13.49 26.19 -30.96
N LEU A 887 -14.66 26.63 -31.42
CA LEU A 887 -14.76 27.80 -32.29
C LEU A 887 -14.19 29.06 -31.62
N ASP A 888 -14.35 29.18 -30.29
CA ASP A 888 -13.78 30.27 -29.50
C ASP A 888 -12.25 30.30 -29.63
N ASP A 889 -11.60 29.13 -29.65
CA ASP A 889 -10.15 29.00 -29.80
C ASP A 889 -9.64 29.39 -31.19
N ILE A 890 -10.43 29.07 -32.23
CA ILE A 890 -10.04 29.29 -33.62
C ILE A 890 -10.15 30.77 -33.99
N LEU A 891 -11.23 31.43 -33.56
CA LEU A 891 -11.55 32.80 -33.98
C LEU A 891 -11.12 33.86 -32.95
N HIS A 892 -10.47 33.47 -31.84
CA HIS A 892 -10.16 34.37 -30.73
C HIS A 892 -9.36 35.61 -31.15
N ASP A 893 -8.19 35.38 -31.75
CA ASP A 893 -7.22 36.44 -32.07
C ASP A 893 -7.66 37.32 -33.26
N GLU A 894 -8.67 36.87 -34.00
CA GLU A 894 -9.18 37.54 -35.21
C GLU A 894 -10.32 38.52 -34.90
N LEU A 895 -11.08 38.27 -33.82
CA LEU A 895 -12.25 39.06 -33.44
C LEU A 895 -11.84 40.34 -32.71
N ARG A 896 -11.99 41.49 -33.37
CA ARG A 896 -11.67 42.80 -32.77
C ARG A 896 -12.88 43.37 -32.03
N SER A 897 -12.72 43.67 -30.74
CA SER A 897 -13.77 44.27 -29.91
C SER A 897 -14.17 45.67 -30.39
N ASN A 898 -15.45 46.03 -30.22
CA ASN A 898 -16.02 47.35 -30.55
C ASN A 898 -15.90 47.79 -32.03
N LYS A 899 -15.71 46.85 -32.97
CA LYS A 899 -15.79 47.12 -34.42
C LYS A 899 -17.01 46.44 -35.06
N PRO A 900 -17.78 47.12 -35.94
CA PRO A 900 -18.92 46.53 -36.62
C PRO A 900 -18.47 45.40 -37.57
N LEU A 901 -19.40 44.49 -37.92
CA LEU A 901 -19.11 43.30 -38.74
C LEU A 901 -18.51 43.65 -40.13
N SER A 902 -18.82 44.82 -40.67
CA SER A 902 -18.24 45.34 -41.92
C SER A 902 -16.72 45.52 -41.85
N ASP A 903 -16.16 45.73 -40.66
CA ASP A 903 -14.76 46.12 -40.45
C ASP A 903 -13.93 45.01 -39.82
N GLN A 904 -14.54 43.83 -39.62
CA GLN A 904 -13.89 42.61 -39.14
C GLN A 904 -13.08 41.94 -40.28
N SER A 905 -12.20 41.00 -39.91
CA SER A 905 -11.31 40.33 -40.87
C SER A 905 -12.09 39.51 -41.93
N THR A 906 -11.46 39.27 -43.08
CA THR A 906 -12.06 38.51 -44.19
C THR A 906 -12.45 37.10 -43.76
N SER A 907 -11.67 36.48 -42.86
CA SER A 907 -11.92 35.17 -42.27
C SER A 907 -13.23 35.12 -41.46
N ILE A 908 -13.54 36.17 -40.70
CA ILE A 908 -14.79 36.26 -39.93
C ILE A 908 -15.99 36.41 -40.87
N LYS A 909 -15.90 37.28 -41.88
CA LYS A 909 -16.98 37.46 -42.87
C LYS A 909 -17.29 36.17 -43.62
N PHE A 910 -16.25 35.44 -44.04
CA PHE A 910 -16.41 34.13 -44.66
C PHE A 910 -17.07 33.11 -43.72
N SER A 911 -16.65 33.08 -42.45
CA SER A 911 -17.23 32.18 -41.44
C SER A 911 -18.73 32.42 -41.23
N VAL A 912 -19.16 33.69 -41.25
CA VAL A 912 -20.58 34.07 -41.19
C VAL A 912 -21.34 33.53 -42.40
N THR A 913 -20.84 33.77 -43.61
CA THR A 913 -21.49 33.30 -44.85
C THR A 913 -21.62 31.78 -44.89
N LEU A 914 -20.55 31.06 -44.54
CA LEU A 914 -20.53 29.60 -44.54
C LEU A 914 -21.51 29.02 -43.51
N THR A 915 -21.57 29.60 -42.31
CA THR A 915 -22.52 29.20 -41.26
C THR A 915 -23.98 29.33 -41.72
N ILE A 916 -24.32 30.41 -42.44
CA ILE A 916 -25.67 30.62 -43.00
C ILE A 916 -26.00 29.56 -44.06
N ILE A 917 -25.07 29.27 -44.98
CA ILE A 917 -25.26 28.26 -46.03
C ILE A 917 -25.48 26.87 -45.40
N MET A 918 -24.64 26.49 -44.43
CA MET A 918 -24.75 25.20 -43.76
C MET A 918 -26.08 25.06 -43.01
N PHE A 919 -26.57 26.14 -42.40
CA PHE A 919 -27.89 26.14 -41.78
C PHE A 919 -29.02 25.89 -42.79
N ILE A 920 -29.04 26.62 -43.90
CA ILE A 920 -30.11 26.50 -44.92
C ILE A 920 -30.11 25.10 -45.53
N VAL A 921 -28.96 24.61 -45.98
CA VAL A 921 -28.84 23.27 -46.60
C VAL A 921 -29.22 22.18 -45.61
N GLY A 922 -28.74 22.29 -44.37
CA GLY A 922 -29.02 21.31 -43.32
C GLY A 922 -30.48 21.30 -42.87
N LEU A 923 -31.12 22.47 -42.79
CA LEU A 923 -32.54 22.60 -42.49
C LEU A 923 -33.39 21.90 -43.56
N ILE A 924 -33.12 22.16 -44.85
CA ILE A 924 -33.83 21.54 -45.97
C ILE A 924 -33.68 20.02 -45.92
N SER A 925 -32.44 19.53 -45.80
CA SER A 925 -32.14 18.10 -45.75
C SER A 925 -32.83 17.39 -44.58
N SER A 926 -32.82 17.99 -43.38
CA SER A 926 -33.45 17.43 -42.19
C SER A 926 -34.97 17.35 -42.33
N ILE A 927 -35.62 18.38 -42.91
CA ILE A 927 -37.06 18.39 -43.16
C ILE A 927 -37.47 17.30 -44.16
N LEU A 928 -36.76 17.20 -45.28
CA LEU A 928 -37.05 16.19 -46.33
C LEU A 928 -36.87 14.76 -45.80
N SER A 929 -35.82 14.55 -45.00
CA SER A 929 -35.55 13.28 -44.33
C SER A 929 -36.63 12.93 -43.30
N PHE A 930 -37.04 13.90 -42.48
CA PHE A 930 -38.12 13.74 -41.51
C PHE A 930 -39.45 13.35 -42.16
N LEU A 931 -39.85 14.02 -43.26
CA LEU A 931 -41.06 13.67 -44.02
C LEU A 931 -41.04 12.23 -44.52
N THR A 932 -39.88 11.77 -45.00
CA THR A 932 -39.67 10.41 -45.52
C THR A 932 -39.84 9.35 -44.42
N PHE A 933 -39.21 9.55 -43.26
CA PHE A 933 -39.20 8.57 -42.16
C PHE A 933 -40.38 8.68 -41.20
N LYS A 934 -41.21 9.72 -41.32
CA LYS A 934 -42.51 9.81 -40.63
C LYS A 934 -43.54 8.81 -41.18
N ASN A 935 -43.35 8.33 -42.41
CA ASN A 935 -44.29 7.40 -43.06
C ASN A 935 -44.44 6.07 -42.27
N LYS A 936 -45.66 5.58 -42.11
CA LYS A 936 -45.93 4.32 -41.37
C LYS A 936 -45.30 3.09 -42.05
N THR A 937 -45.07 3.12 -43.35
CA THR A 937 -44.44 2.02 -44.10
C THR A 937 -42.96 1.85 -43.77
N THR A 938 -42.23 2.95 -43.57
CA THR A 938 -40.80 2.94 -43.23
C THR A 938 -40.56 2.59 -41.76
N GLN A 939 -41.51 2.86 -40.87
CA GLN A 939 -41.44 2.56 -39.42
C GLN A 939 -41.90 1.13 -39.03
N GLN A 940 -42.03 0.22 -40.00
CA GLN A 940 -42.39 -1.18 -39.73
C GLN A 940 -41.25 -1.98 -39.08
N VAL A 941 -40.01 -1.48 -39.16
CA VAL A 941 -38.80 -2.04 -38.55
C VAL A 941 -38.04 -0.95 -37.79
N GLY A 942 -37.22 -1.34 -36.83
CA GLY A 942 -36.45 -0.45 -35.96
C GLY A 942 -35.56 0.54 -36.74
N CYS A 943 -35.01 0.12 -37.89
CA CYS A 943 -34.18 0.99 -38.74
C CYS A 943 -34.87 2.28 -39.16
N GLY A 944 -36.18 2.23 -39.41
CA GLY A 944 -36.96 3.42 -39.75
C GLY A 944 -37.16 4.37 -38.57
N LEU A 945 -37.22 3.83 -37.33
CA LEU A 945 -37.30 4.65 -36.12
C LEU A 945 -35.96 5.34 -35.80
N TYR A 946 -34.84 4.64 -36.00
CA TYR A 946 -33.51 5.25 -35.84
C TYR A 946 -33.25 6.37 -36.85
N LEU A 947 -33.64 6.19 -38.12
CA LEU A 947 -33.49 7.23 -39.14
C LEU A 947 -34.40 8.45 -38.87
N LEU A 948 -35.60 8.23 -38.33
CA LEU A 948 -36.46 9.31 -37.85
C LEU A 948 -35.80 10.08 -36.70
N ALA A 949 -35.25 9.38 -35.71
CA ALA A 949 -34.55 9.99 -34.58
C ALA A 949 -33.30 10.77 -35.04
N SER A 950 -32.51 10.19 -35.95
CA SER A 950 -31.33 10.84 -36.57
C SER A 950 -31.72 12.16 -37.25
N SER A 951 -32.82 12.18 -38.01
CA SER A 951 -33.29 13.39 -38.70
C SER A 951 -33.70 14.53 -37.74
N ILE A 952 -34.21 14.19 -36.55
CA ILE A 952 -34.50 15.15 -35.49
C ILE A 952 -33.19 15.65 -34.85
N THR A 953 -32.26 14.75 -34.52
CA THR A 953 -30.99 15.12 -33.89
C THR A 953 -30.11 15.98 -34.80
N SER A 954 -30.16 15.78 -36.12
CA SER A 954 -29.37 16.58 -37.05
C SER A 954 -29.92 18.00 -37.20
N LEU A 955 -31.26 18.16 -37.21
CA LEU A 955 -31.89 19.47 -37.15
C LEU A 955 -31.46 20.24 -35.88
N LEU A 956 -31.45 19.55 -34.73
CA LEU A 956 -31.01 20.13 -33.46
C LEU A 956 -29.51 20.47 -33.48
N THR A 957 -28.67 19.61 -34.08
CA THR A 957 -27.23 19.83 -34.22
C THR A 957 -26.94 21.10 -35.01
N ILE A 958 -27.60 21.26 -36.16
CA ILE A 958 -27.45 22.44 -37.03
C ILE A 958 -27.93 23.72 -36.31
N SER A 959 -29.02 23.63 -35.55
CA SER A 959 -29.56 24.76 -34.78
C SER A 959 -28.64 25.16 -33.62
N MET A 960 -28.08 24.19 -32.88
CA MET A 960 -27.15 24.47 -31.79
C MET A 960 -25.80 25.01 -32.30
N PHE A 961 -25.35 24.53 -33.45
CA PHE A 961 -24.15 25.02 -34.12
C PHE A 961 -24.27 26.52 -34.46
N THR A 962 -25.40 26.93 -35.04
CA THR A 962 -25.63 28.35 -35.36
C THR A 962 -25.74 29.20 -34.09
N ILE A 963 -26.43 28.71 -33.05
CA ILE A 963 -26.50 29.38 -31.74
C ILE A 963 -25.09 29.62 -31.16
N LYS A 964 -24.22 28.60 -31.19
CA LYS A 964 -22.84 28.71 -30.70
C LYS A 964 -22.03 29.77 -31.45
N PHE A 965 -22.13 29.78 -32.78
CA PHE A 965 -21.42 30.74 -33.63
C PHE A 965 -21.85 32.19 -33.32
N TRP A 966 -23.16 32.45 -33.26
CA TRP A 966 -23.68 33.78 -32.96
C TRP A 966 -23.39 34.23 -31.52
N PHE A 967 -23.42 33.31 -30.56
CA PHE A 967 -23.04 33.58 -29.18
C PHE A 967 -21.59 34.10 -29.07
N LEU A 968 -20.64 33.47 -29.76
CA LEU A 968 -19.24 33.93 -29.82
C LEU A 968 -19.13 35.33 -30.45
N LEU A 969 -19.82 35.58 -31.55
CA LEU A 969 -19.77 36.86 -32.26
C LEU A 969 -20.33 38.02 -31.41
N ILE A 970 -21.49 37.80 -30.78
CA ILE A 970 -22.18 38.82 -29.97
C ILE A 970 -21.39 39.14 -28.69
N THR A 971 -20.85 38.11 -28.03
CA THR A 971 -20.07 38.29 -26.79
C THR A 971 -18.76 39.06 -26.98
N ARG A 972 -18.16 38.99 -28.17
CA ARG A 972 -16.90 39.69 -28.48
C ARG A 972 -17.07 41.08 -29.07
N ILE A 973 -18.07 41.28 -29.92
CA ILE A 973 -18.29 42.58 -30.55
C ILE A 973 -18.92 43.58 -29.57
N ASN A 974 -19.84 43.11 -28.71
CA ASN A 974 -20.61 43.95 -27.78
C ASN A 974 -20.33 43.57 -26.31
N VAL A 975 -19.07 43.73 -25.89
CA VAL A 975 -18.61 43.42 -24.51
C VAL A 975 -19.44 44.10 -23.39
N PRO A 976 -19.95 45.35 -23.52
CA PRO A 976 -20.62 46.00 -22.37
C PRO A 976 -22.08 45.57 -22.12
N MET A 977 -22.67 44.69 -22.95
CA MET A 977 -24.13 44.42 -22.91
C MET A 977 -24.54 43.05 -22.35
N ILE A 978 -23.60 42.16 -21.99
CA ILE A 978 -23.93 40.78 -21.60
C ILE A 978 -23.60 40.55 -20.12
N SER A 979 -24.57 40.09 -19.34
CA SER A 979 -24.33 39.74 -17.95
C SER A 979 -23.35 38.56 -17.85
N LEU A 980 -22.46 38.61 -16.85
CA LEU A 980 -21.52 37.53 -16.55
C LEU A 980 -22.24 36.16 -16.40
N THR A 981 -23.47 36.15 -15.90
CA THR A 981 -24.30 34.95 -15.74
C THR A 981 -24.72 34.33 -17.07
N VAL A 982 -25.10 35.14 -18.06
CA VAL A 982 -25.44 34.66 -19.40
C VAL A 982 -24.18 34.12 -20.11
N PHE A 983 -23.04 34.80 -19.93
CA PHE A 983 -21.76 34.33 -20.45
C PHE A 983 -21.35 32.98 -19.85
N GLN A 984 -21.41 32.84 -18.52
CA GLN A 984 -21.11 31.59 -17.82
C GLN A 984 -22.05 30.44 -18.20
N GLY A 985 -23.35 30.73 -18.36
CA GLY A 985 -24.32 29.75 -18.84
C GLY A 985 -24.00 29.27 -20.26
N GLY A 986 -23.75 30.19 -21.19
CA GLY A 986 -23.36 29.83 -22.54
C GLY A 986 -22.05 29.04 -22.60
N CYS A 987 -21.08 29.39 -21.75
CA CYS A 987 -19.79 28.72 -21.58
C CYS A 987 -19.94 27.23 -21.24
N LYS A 988 -20.80 26.92 -20.25
CA LYS A 988 -20.89 25.58 -19.67
C LYS A 988 -21.87 24.65 -20.39
N PHE A 989 -22.83 25.18 -21.16
CA PHE A 989 -23.92 24.38 -21.71
C PHE A 989 -23.94 24.25 -23.24
N ILE A 990 -23.60 25.30 -23.99
CA ILE A 990 -23.77 25.27 -25.45
C ILE A 990 -22.85 24.23 -26.10
N GLU A 991 -21.58 24.18 -25.67
CA GLU A 991 -20.57 23.28 -26.24
C GLU A 991 -20.86 21.79 -25.93
N PRO A 992 -21.17 21.39 -24.68
CA PRO A 992 -21.50 19.98 -24.40
C PRO A 992 -22.79 19.50 -25.07
N ILE A 993 -23.81 20.35 -25.18
CA ILE A 993 -25.07 20.00 -25.86
C ILE A 993 -24.83 19.79 -27.35
N LEU A 994 -24.03 20.64 -27.99
CA LEU A 994 -23.69 20.49 -29.41
C LEU A 994 -22.96 19.16 -29.69
N LYS A 995 -22.02 18.77 -28.82
CA LYS A 995 -21.31 17.48 -28.93
C LYS A 995 -22.24 16.29 -28.69
N LEU A 996 -23.13 16.36 -27.70
CA LEU A 996 -24.11 15.32 -27.41
C LEU A 996 -24.98 15.01 -28.65
N LEU A 997 -25.49 16.04 -29.32
CA LEU A 997 -26.32 15.90 -30.51
C LEU A 997 -25.54 15.29 -31.69
N LEU A 998 -24.30 15.73 -31.91
CA LEU A 998 -23.42 15.20 -32.95
C LEU A 998 -23.12 13.70 -32.72
N TYR A 999 -22.83 13.31 -31.49
CA TYR A 999 -22.56 11.90 -31.15
C TYR A 999 -23.82 11.04 -31.26
N LEU A 1000 -24.98 11.54 -30.87
CA LEU A 1000 -26.25 10.81 -31.03
C LEU A 1000 -26.54 10.48 -32.49
N ASP A 1001 -26.32 11.44 -33.39
CA ASP A 1001 -26.52 11.23 -34.83
C ASP A 1001 -25.61 10.11 -35.37
N ASN A 1002 -24.33 10.13 -35.01
CA ASN A 1002 -23.37 9.09 -35.40
C ASN A 1002 -23.77 7.69 -34.91
N TRP A 1003 -24.20 7.59 -33.64
CA TRP A 1003 -24.58 6.31 -33.04
C TRP A 1003 -25.94 5.78 -33.52
N PHE A 1004 -26.91 6.64 -33.84
CA PHE A 1004 -28.15 6.21 -34.49
C PHE A 1004 -27.88 5.63 -35.89
N ASN A 1005 -26.97 6.24 -36.65
CA ASN A 1005 -26.53 5.70 -37.93
C ASN A 1005 -25.87 4.32 -37.77
N ALA A 1006 -25.04 4.12 -36.75
CA ALA A 1006 -24.48 2.81 -36.42
C ALA A 1006 -25.56 1.77 -36.04
N CYS A 1007 -26.57 2.16 -35.26
CA CYS A 1007 -27.69 1.28 -34.90
C CYS A 1007 -28.46 0.81 -36.14
N VAL A 1008 -28.68 1.69 -37.12
CA VAL A 1008 -29.29 1.34 -38.41
C VAL A 1008 -28.47 0.28 -39.13
N ALA A 1009 -27.14 0.42 -39.18
CA ALA A 1009 -26.29 -0.56 -39.85
C ALA A 1009 -26.27 -1.91 -39.12
N ILE A 1010 -26.14 -1.93 -37.79
CA ILE A 1010 -26.16 -3.17 -37.00
C ILE A 1010 -27.45 -3.94 -37.23
N GLU A 1011 -28.59 -3.25 -37.19
CA GLU A 1011 -29.89 -3.86 -37.37
C GLU A 1011 -30.12 -4.39 -38.80
N ARG A 1012 -29.63 -3.69 -39.83
CA ARG A 1012 -29.65 -4.18 -41.22
C ARG A 1012 -28.85 -5.48 -41.39
N GLY A 1013 -27.66 -5.55 -40.80
CA GLY A 1013 -26.84 -6.77 -40.80
C GLY A 1013 -27.56 -7.94 -40.12
N PHE A 1014 -28.22 -7.68 -39.00
CA PHE A 1014 -28.99 -8.69 -38.26
C PHE A 1014 -30.19 -9.23 -39.05
N HIS A 1015 -30.94 -8.36 -39.75
CA HIS A 1015 -32.07 -8.79 -40.58
C HIS A 1015 -31.64 -9.70 -41.73
N ILE A 1016 -30.48 -9.46 -42.34
CA ILE A 1016 -29.94 -10.31 -43.42
C ILE A 1016 -29.46 -11.65 -42.88
N PHE A 1017 -28.89 -11.69 -41.68
CA PHE A 1017 -28.49 -12.94 -41.02
C PHE A 1017 -29.69 -13.84 -40.68
N LYS A 1018 -30.74 -13.27 -40.07
CA LYS A 1018 -31.93 -14.05 -39.67
C LYS A 1018 -32.91 -14.34 -40.79
N GLY A 1019 -32.85 -13.60 -41.90
CA GLY A 1019 -33.75 -13.78 -43.05
C GLY A 1019 -35.22 -13.69 -42.64
N ILE A 1020 -36.01 -14.70 -43.06
CA ILE A 1020 -37.47 -14.76 -42.83
C ILE A 1020 -37.83 -14.87 -41.33
N ASN A 1021 -36.91 -15.32 -40.46
CA ASN A 1021 -37.12 -15.48 -39.02
C ASN A 1021 -36.95 -14.17 -38.21
N ALA A 1022 -36.76 -13.03 -38.87
CA ALA A 1022 -36.57 -11.75 -38.20
C ALA A 1022 -37.91 -11.14 -37.72
N ASN A 1023 -38.12 -11.08 -36.41
CA ASN A 1023 -39.35 -10.53 -35.82
C ASN A 1023 -39.34 -8.98 -35.83
N LYS A 1024 -40.19 -8.39 -36.70
CA LYS A 1024 -40.35 -6.94 -36.85
C LYS A 1024 -40.81 -6.22 -35.58
N MET A 1025 -41.68 -6.84 -34.78
CA MET A 1025 -42.16 -6.26 -33.51
C MET A 1025 -41.04 -6.16 -32.48
N LYS A 1026 -40.20 -7.19 -32.38
CA LYS A 1026 -39.03 -7.19 -31.48
C LYS A 1026 -38.00 -6.14 -31.90
N SER A 1027 -37.75 -5.99 -33.20
CA SER A 1027 -36.85 -4.97 -33.75
C SER A 1027 -37.34 -3.55 -33.42
N LYS A 1028 -38.65 -3.28 -33.59
CA LYS A 1028 -39.26 -1.99 -33.23
C LYS A 1028 -39.16 -1.69 -31.72
N HIS A 1029 -39.33 -2.70 -30.88
CA HIS A 1029 -39.22 -2.55 -29.43
C HIS A 1029 -37.79 -2.20 -29.00
N ILE A 1030 -36.78 -2.89 -29.55
CA ILE A 1030 -35.37 -2.61 -29.29
C ILE A 1030 -35.02 -1.17 -29.71
N ALA A 1031 -35.49 -0.73 -30.88
CA ALA A 1031 -35.23 0.63 -31.35
C ALA A 1031 -35.79 1.72 -30.43
N ARG A 1032 -36.99 1.54 -29.88
CA ARG A 1032 -37.58 2.50 -28.92
C ARG A 1032 -36.76 2.62 -27.65
N TRP A 1033 -36.29 1.51 -27.09
CA TRP A 1033 -35.46 1.51 -25.90
C TRP A 1033 -34.09 2.14 -26.16
N MET A 1034 -33.46 1.80 -27.28
CA MET A 1034 -32.15 2.33 -27.61
C MET A 1034 -32.18 3.84 -27.85
N ILE A 1035 -33.25 4.37 -28.49
CA ILE A 1035 -33.47 5.82 -28.65
C ILE A 1035 -33.57 6.55 -27.31
N LEU A 1036 -34.11 5.90 -26.26
CA LEU A 1036 -34.22 6.48 -24.92
C LEU A 1036 -32.92 6.37 -24.10
N ILE A 1037 -32.19 5.26 -24.22
CA ILE A 1037 -31.01 4.98 -23.39
C ILE A 1037 -29.75 5.71 -23.89
N LEU A 1038 -29.57 5.76 -25.21
CA LEU A 1038 -28.34 6.26 -25.82
C LEU A 1038 -27.97 7.72 -25.44
N PRO A 1039 -28.93 8.67 -25.30
CA PRO A 1039 -28.63 10.02 -24.81
C PRO A 1039 -27.99 10.03 -23.41
N PHE A 1040 -28.47 9.19 -22.49
CA PHE A 1040 -27.90 9.12 -21.13
C PHE A 1040 -26.50 8.55 -21.13
N CYS A 1041 -26.25 7.51 -21.93
CA CYS A 1041 -24.91 6.92 -22.08
C CYS A 1041 -23.91 7.95 -22.61
N ILE A 1042 -24.28 8.69 -23.66
CA ILE A 1042 -23.39 9.71 -24.24
C ILE A 1042 -23.20 10.88 -23.26
N LEU A 1043 -24.26 11.35 -22.61
CA LEU A 1043 -24.16 12.43 -21.63
C LEU A 1043 -23.22 12.08 -20.48
N SER A 1044 -23.22 10.82 -20.02
CA SER A 1044 -22.30 10.35 -18.97
C SER A 1044 -20.83 10.50 -19.35
N THR A 1045 -20.48 10.34 -20.63
CA THR A 1045 -19.11 10.51 -21.12
C THR A 1045 -18.66 11.96 -21.21
N LEU A 1046 -19.60 12.92 -21.19
CA LEU A 1046 -19.37 14.36 -21.34
C LEU A 1046 -19.43 15.13 -20.00
N ILE A 1047 -19.58 14.44 -18.86
CA ILE A 1047 -19.72 15.06 -17.53
C ILE A 1047 -18.52 15.96 -17.16
N HIS A 1048 -17.32 15.66 -17.65
CA HIS A 1048 -16.11 16.43 -17.34
C HIS A 1048 -16.12 17.83 -17.96
N GLU A 1049 -16.73 18.02 -19.13
CA GLU A 1049 -16.66 19.30 -19.85
C GLU A 1049 -17.22 20.49 -19.05
N PRO A 1050 -18.46 20.47 -18.52
CA PRO A 1050 -19.00 21.60 -17.76
C PRO A 1050 -18.26 21.88 -16.43
N ILE A 1051 -17.49 20.91 -15.93
CA ILE A 1051 -16.71 21.03 -14.68
C ILE A 1051 -15.43 21.84 -14.90
N PHE A 1052 -14.75 21.60 -16.03
CA PHE A 1052 -13.42 22.18 -16.30
C PHE A 1052 -13.46 23.42 -17.20
N LEU A 1053 -14.62 23.80 -17.74
CA LEU A 1053 -14.83 25.07 -18.44
C LEU A 1053 -15.02 26.22 -17.43
N LYS A 1054 -14.05 27.15 -17.40
CA LYS A 1054 -14.07 28.33 -16.53
C LYS A 1054 -13.97 29.64 -17.34
N PRO A 1055 -14.60 30.73 -16.85
CA PRO A 1055 -14.32 32.07 -17.33
C PRO A 1055 -12.96 32.56 -16.80
N PHE A 1056 -12.05 33.00 -17.67
CA PHE A 1056 -10.76 33.59 -17.35
C PHE A 1056 -10.76 35.10 -17.61
N GLU A 1057 -10.21 35.90 -16.69
CA GLU A 1057 -10.13 37.37 -16.78
C GLU A 1057 -8.70 37.83 -17.09
N TYR A 1058 -8.52 38.66 -18.11
CA TYR A 1058 -7.25 39.37 -18.37
C TYR A 1058 -7.18 40.68 -17.57
N PRO A 1059 -6.06 41.01 -16.89
CA PRO A 1059 -5.78 42.39 -16.49
C PRO A 1059 -5.45 43.21 -17.74
N SER A 1060 -6.13 44.35 -17.93
CA SER A 1060 -5.92 45.23 -19.08
C SER A 1060 -4.59 45.98 -18.98
N GLU A 1061 -3.86 46.03 -20.09
CA GLU A 1061 -2.88 47.08 -20.35
C GLU A 1061 -3.61 48.42 -20.35
N LEU A 1062 -3.36 49.24 -19.34
CA LEU A 1062 -3.74 50.65 -19.34
C LEU A 1062 -2.47 51.49 -19.35
N ASN A 1063 -2.30 52.19 -20.47
CA ASN A 1063 -1.37 53.30 -20.70
C ASN A 1063 -0.93 54.00 -19.41
N ARG A 1064 0.38 54.06 -19.16
CA ARG A 1064 0.98 55.07 -18.30
C ARG A 1064 2.16 55.71 -19.00
N ASN A 1065 1.84 56.54 -19.99
CA ASN A 1065 2.46 57.85 -20.08
C ASN A 1065 1.38 58.85 -19.67
N GLU A 1066 1.34 59.17 -18.38
CA GLU A 1066 1.12 60.51 -17.82
C GLU A 1066 0.81 60.42 -16.32
N SER A 1067 1.42 61.35 -15.61
CA SER A 1067 1.48 61.55 -14.17
C SER A 1067 0.20 62.09 -13.55
N ASN A 1068 0.10 61.90 -12.22
CA ASN A 1068 -0.65 62.68 -11.22
C ASN A 1068 -2.05 62.19 -10.78
N TYR A 1069 -2.09 61.86 -9.47
CA TYR A 1069 -3.10 62.17 -8.46
C TYR A 1069 -4.56 61.65 -8.57
N ILE A 1070 -5.07 61.20 -7.40
CA ILE A 1070 -6.48 61.19 -6.93
C ILE A 1070 -7.35 60.02 -7.48
N SER A 1071 -8.28 59.38 -6.78
CA SER A 1071 -8.69 59.23 -5.37
C SER A 1071 -9.73 58.08 -5.28
N LEU A 1072 -10.20 57.80 -4.07
CA LEU A 1072 -11.29 56.90 -3.70
C LEU A 1072 -12.57 57.00 -4.56
N ASN A 1073 -13.25 55.85 -4.66
CA ASN A 1073 -14.65 55.59 -5.06
C ASN A 1073 -15.05 55.86 -6.52
N GLY A 1074 -15.20 54.78 -7.31
CA GLY A 1074 -15.99 54.80 -8.53
C GLY A 1074 -15.77 53.62 -9.47
N ARG A 1075 -16.70 52.65 -9.43
CA ARG A 1075 -17.06 51.63 -10.44
C ARG A 1075 -15.96 50.80 -11.15
N MET A 1076 -16.09 49.49 -11.00
CA MET A 1076 -15.48 48.44 -11.85
C MET A 1076 -15.65 48.78 -13.34
N SER A 1077 -14.55 48.88 -14.09
CA SER A 1077 -14.60 48.92 -15.56
C SER A 1077 -13.51 48.07 -16.20
N ASP A 1078 -13.99 47.27 -17.17
CA ASP A 1078 -13.32 46.74 -18.35
C ASP A 1078 -12.23 45.67 -18.17
N ARG A 1079 -12.66 44.42 -18.05
CA ARG A 1079 -11.81 43.23 -18.25
C ARG A 1079 -12.42 42.28 -19.29
N PRO A 1080 -11.71 41.92 -20.37
CA PRO A 1080 -12.21 40.94 -21.34
C PRO A 1080 -12.20 39.53 -20.72
N ILE A 1081 -13.36 38.87 -20.73
CA ILE A 1081 -13.54 37.52 -20.18
C ILE A 1081 -13.45 36.48 -21.31
N GLN A 1082 -12.75 35.36 -21.08
CA GLN A 1082 -12.62 34.23 -22.01
C GLN A 1082 -13.21 32.96 -21.40
N CYS A 1083 -13.78 32.07 -22.21
CA CYS A 1083 -14.16 30.72 -21.77
C CYS A 1083 -13.04 29.75 -22.11
N ILE A 1084 -12.37 29.22 -21.09
CA ILE A 1084 -11.25 28.31 -21.30
C ILE A 1084 -11.44 27.02 -20.52
N ALA A 1085 -11.08 25.90 -21.16
CA ALA A 1085 -11.08 24.60 -20.52
C ALA A 1085 -9.71 24.35 -19.84
N GLU A 1086 -9.71 24.27 -18.52
CA GLU A 1086 -8.53 23.94 -17.73
C GLU A 1086 -8.55 22.44 -17.37
N TYR A 1087 -7.93 21.62 -18.22
CA TYR A 1087 -7.83 20.19 -17.95
C TYR A 1087 -6.50 19.82 -17.28
N PRO A 1088 -6.54 19.05 -16.18
CA PRO A 1088 -5.38 18.26 -15.77
C PRO A 1088 -4.96 17.31 -16.91
N ARG A 1089 -3.67 16.95 -16.99
CA ARG A 1089 -3.15 16.05 -18.04
C ARG A 1089 -3.95 14.75 -18.17
N SER A 1090 -4.40 14.17 -17.05
CA SER A 1090 -5.24 12.95 -17.04
C SER A 1090 -6.59 13.15 -17.73
N VAL A 1091 -7.27 14.26 -17.46
CA VAL A 1091 -8.57 14.60 -18.06
C VAL A 1091 -8.41 14.94 -19.55
N GLN A 1092 -7.28 15.53 -19.94
CA GLN A 1092 -6.97 15.78 -21.34
C GLN A 1092 -6.85 14.48 -22.16
N TYR A 1093 -6.19 13.45 -21.61
CA TYR A 1093 -6.14 12.12 -22.25
C TYR A 1093 -7.52 11.47 -22.33
N TYR A 1094 -8.31 11.55 -21.26
CA TYR A 1094 -9.69 11.06 -21.25
C TYR A 1094 -10.56 11.74 -22.32
N ASN A 1095 -10.54 13.08 -22.41
CA ASN A 1095 -11.29 13.84 -23.40
C ASN A 1095 -10.93 13.45 -24.85
N THR A 1096 -9.63 13.25 -25.09
CA THR A 1096 -9.10 12.81 -26.38
C THR A 1096 -9.61 11.41 -26.74
N PHE A 1097 -9.62 10.49 -25.77
CA PHE A 1097 -10.12 9.13 -25.93
C PHE A 1097 -11.63 9.09 -26.23
N ILE A 1098 -12.44 9.83 -25.46
CA ILE A 1098 -13.90 9.90 -25.66
C ILE A 1098 -14.24 10.41 -27.06
N LEU A 1099 -13.56 11.46 -27.51
CA LEU A 1099 -13.78 12.01 -28.85
C LEU A 1099 -13.39 11.03 -29.96
N PHE A 1100 -12.30 10.27 -29.79
CA PHE A 1100 -11.94 9.19 -30.71
C PHE A 1100 -12.98 8.05 -30.68
N PHE A 1101 -13.45 7.67 -29.50
CA PHE A 1101 -14.43 6.60 -29.32
C PHE A 1101 -15.76 6.90 -30.04
N HIS A 1102 -16.34 8.08 -29.82
CA HIS A 1102 -17.61 8.46 -30.47
C HIS A 1102 -17.48 8.74 -31.96
N LEU A 1103 -16.27 8.96 -32.49
CA LEU A 1103 -16.03 9.11 -33.92
C LEU A 1103 -15.81 7.77 -34.61
N VAL A 1104 -14.89 6.96 -34.10
CA VAL A 1104 -14.36 5.78 -34.80
C VAL A 1104 -15.26 4.55 -34.63
N VAL A 1105 -15.82 4.33 -33.44
CA VAL A 1105 -16.63 3.12 -33.18
C VAL A 1105 -17.89 3.08 -34.04
N PRO A 1106 -18.69 4.17 -34.16
CA PRO A 1106 -19.84 4.18 -35.07
C PRO A 1106 -19.46 3.95 -36.53
N PHE A 1107 -18.33 4.51 -36.97
CA PHE A 1107 -17.81 4.30 -38.32
C PHE A 1107 -17.46 2.82 -38.57
N ILE A 1108 -16.73 2.19 -37.65
CA ILE A 1108 -16.37 0.77 -37.75
C ILE A 1108 -17.63 -0.10 -37.79
N ALA A 1109 -18.63 0.18 -36.95
CA ALA A 1109 -19.89 -0.57 -36.96
C ALA A 1109 -20.60 -0.50 -38.32
N ASN A 1110 -20.63 0.68 -38.95
CA ASN A 1110 -21.19 0.86 -40.29
C ASN A 1110 -20.41 0.08 -41.36
N LEU A 1111 -19.07 0.16 -41.35
CA LEU A 1111 -18.22 -0.54 -42.31
C LEU A 1111 -18.32 -2.06 -42.15
N CYS A 1112 -18.23 -2.56 -40.93
CA CYS A 1112 -18.33 -3.99 -40.62
C CYS A 1112 -19.70 -4.55 -41.03
N SER A 1113 -20.79 -3.82 -40.78
CA SER A 1113 -22.11 -4.25 -41.23
C SER A 1113 -22.21 -4.34 -42.76
N ALA A 1114 -21.70 -3.34 -43.49
CA ALA A 1114 -21.70 -3.36 -44.95
C ALA A 1114 -20.93 -4.55 -45.52
N LEU A 1115 -19.74 -4.84 -44.97
CA LEU A 1115 -18.96 -6.02 -45.36
C LEU A 1115 -19.69 -7.31 -45.00
N PHE A 1116 -20.28 -7.40 -43.81
CA PHE A 1116 -21.02 -8.56 -43.36
C PHE A 1116 -22.22 -8.88 -44.27
N ILE A 1117 -22.94 -7.85 -44.73
CA ILE A 1117 -24.04 -7.99 -45.69
C ILE A 1117 -23.55 -8.58 -47.00
N ILE A 1118 -22.47 -8.02 -47.57
CA ILE A 1118 -21.93 -8.42 -48.87
C ILE A 1118 -21.42 -9.87 -48.83
N PHE A 1119 -20.59 -10.20 -47.84
CA PHE A 1119 -20.00 -11.53 -47.73
C PHE A 1119 -21.00 -12.57 -47.23
N GLY A 1120 -21.92 -12.19 -46.34
CA GLY A 1120 -22.98 -13.04 -45.82
C GLY A 1120 -23.99 -13.44 -46.90
N ALA A 1121 -24.45 -12.47 -47.71
CA ALA A 1121 -25.33 -12.72 -48.84
C ALA A 1121 -24.63 -13.55 -49.93
N ALA A 1122 -23.36 -13.24 -50.24
CA ALA A 1122 -22.56 -14.05 -51.17
C ALA A 1122 -22.41 -15.50 -50.68
N ARG A 1123 -22.25 -15.70 -49.36
CA ARG A 1123 -22.11 -17.03 -48.75
C ARG A 1123 -23.42 -17.81 -48.81
N GLN A 1124 -24.55 -17.17 -48.53
CA GLN A 1124 -25.87 -17.80 -48.69
C GLN A 1124 -26.13 -18.18 -50.16
N ARG A 1125 -25.86 -17.29 -51.13
CA ARG A 1125 -26.04 -17.57 -52.56
C ARG A 1125 -25.11 -18.67 -53.09
N SER A 1126 -23.86 -18.73 -52.60
CA SER A 1126 -22.91 -19.80 -52.97
C SER A 1126 -23.33 -21.19 -52.49
N LYS A 1127 -24.06 -21.28 -51.36
CA LYS A 1127 -24.61 -22.56 -50.87
C LYS A 1127 -25.76 -23.07 -51.74
N ILE A 1128 -26.51 -22.16 -52.38
CA ILE A 1128 -27.69 -22.48 -53.19
C ILE A 1128 -27.29 -22.73 -54.66
N LYS A 1129 -26.40 -21.92 -55.24
CA LYS A 1129 -25.90 -22.07 -56.62
C LYS A 1129 -24.43 -22.48 -56.62
N LYS A 1130 -24.17 -23.79 -56.63
CA LYS A 1130 -22.82 -24.40 -56.61
C LYS A 1130 -22.02 -24.27 -57.92
N SER A 1131 -22.64 -23.81 -59.02
CA SER A 1131 -22.00 -23.75 -60.36
C SER A 1131 -20.98 -22.61 -60.54
N HIS A 1132 -20.90 -21.65 -59.63
CA HIS A 1132 -19.99 -20.50 -59.69
C HIS A 1132 -19.11 -20.44 -58.43
N LYS A 1133 -17.87 -19.95 -58.55
CA LYS A 1133 -16.96 -19.83 -57.40
C LYS A 1133 -17.49 -18.77 -56.43
N TYR A 1134 -17.19 -18.94 -55.14
CA TYR A 1134 -17.60 -17.99 -54.09
C TYR A 1134 -17.20 -16.53 -54.41
N ILE A 1135 -16.03 -16.34 -55.02
CA ILE A 1135 -15.51 -15.03 -55.45
C ILE A 1135 -16.41 -14.36 -56.49
N ASP A 1136 -17.04 -15.12 -57.40
CA ASP A 1136 -17.92 -14.57 -58.42
C ASP A 1136 -19.23 -14.06 -57.79
N HIS A 1137 -19.73 -14.77 -56.77
CA HIS A 1137 -20.85 -14.29 -55.95
C HIS A 1137 -20.49 -13.03 -55.16
N VAL A 1138 -19.29 -12.98 -54.57
CA VAL A 1138 -18.79 -11.78 -53.85
C VAL A 1138 -18.68 -10.58 -54.79
N ARG A 1139 -18.10 -10.73 -56.00
CA ARG A 1139 -17.98 -9.66 -56.99
C ARG A 1139 -19.34 -9.13 -57.43
N THR A 1140 -20.32 -10.02 -57.56
CA THR A 1140 -21.71 -9.66 -57.89
C THR A 1140 -22.37 -8.91 -56.74
N GLN A 1141 -22.23 -9.39 -55.49
CA GLN A 1141 -22.77 -8.69 -54.31
C GLN A 1141 -22.11 -7.34 -54.05
N LEU A 1142 -20.81 -7.19 -54.33
CA LEU A 1142 -20.11 -5.91 -54.28
C LEU A 1142 -20.69 -4.91 -55.30
N LYS A 1143 -21.05 -5.36 -56.51
CA LYS A 1143 -21.71 -4.51 -57.51
C LYS A 1143 -23.13 -4.13 -57.09
N GLU A 1144 -23.91 -5.08 -56.56
CA GLU A 1144 -25.29 -4.86 -56.09
C GLU A 1144 -25.35 -3.92 -54.87
N HIS A 1145 -24.38 -4.03 -53.96
CA HIS A 1145 -24.40 -3.32 -52.67
C HIS A 1145 -23.28 -2.26 -52.50
N LYS A 1146 -22.62 -1.83 -53.59
CA LYS A 1146 -21.52 -0.83 -53.55
C LYS A 1146 -21.86 0.42 -52.75
N GLN A 1147 -23.13 0.85 -52.77
CA GLN A 1147 -23.61 2.02 -52.05
C GLN A 1147 -23.50 1.91 -50.52
N LEU A 1148 -23.57 0.69 -49.96
CA LEU A 1148 -23.40 0.45 -48.52
C LEU A 1148 -21.96 0.66 -48.04
N ILE A 1149 -20.97 0.59 -48.96
CA ILE A 1149 -19.56 0.86 -48.67
C ILE A 1149 -19.24 2.35 -48.91
N VAL A 1150 -19.86 2.99 -49.90
CA VAL A 1150 -19.63 4.40 -50.23
C VAL A 1150 -20.00 5.33 -49.07
N SER A 1151 -21.11 5.07 -48.37
CA SER A 1151 -21.55 5.89 -47.24
C SER A 1151 -20.52 5.96 -46.10
N PRO A 1152 -20.02 4.85 -45.50
CA PRO A 1152 -19.00 4.93 -44.47
C PRO A 1152 -17.70 5.55 -45.00
N ILE A 1153 -17.25 5.21 -46.21
CA ILE A 1153 -16.02 5.81 -46.77
C ILE A 1153 -16.15 7.32 -46.94
N ALA A 1154 -17.29 7.82 -47.43
CA ALA A 1154 -17.54 9.25 -47.53
C ALA A 1154 -17.52 9.93 -46.16
N LEU A 1155 -18.12 9.30 -45.13
CA LEU A 1155 -18.09 9.80 -43.75
C LEU A 1155 -16.67 9.82 -43.16
N LEU A 1156 -15.84 8.82 -43.46
CA LEU A 1156 -14.43 8.80 -43.04
C LEU A 1156 -13.63 9.91 -43.73
N VAL A 1157 -13.79 10.07 -45.04
CA VAL A 1157 -13.10 11.12 -45.80
C VAL A 1157 -13.48 12.49 -45.27
N LEU A 1158 -14.77 12.74 -45.03
CA LEU A 1158 -15.25 14.00 -44.45
C LEU A 1158 -14.74 14.20 -43.01
N SER A 1159 -14.67 13.17 -42.18
CA SER A 1159 -14.17 13.33 -40.79
C SER A 1159 -12.64 13.33 -40.66
N SER A 1160 -11.92 12.88 -41.69
CA SER A 1160 -10.46 12.71 -41.67
C SER A 1160 -9.66 14.01 -41.42
N PRO A 1161 -10.02 15.21 -41.91
CA PRO A 1161 -9.24 16.42 -41.64
C PRO A 1161 -9.18 16.75 -40.15
N ARG A 1162 -10.28 16.51 -39.42
CA ARG A 1162 -10.35 16.72 -37.96
C ARG A 1162 -9.51 15.68 -37.21
N LEU A 1163 -9.45 14.44 -37.70
CA LEU A 1163 -8.59 13.37 -37.16
C LEU A 1163 -7.10 13.59 -37.48
N ILE A 1164 -6.78 14.17 -38.64
CA ILE A 1164 -5.40 14.48 -39.02
C ILE A 1164 -4.89 15.63 -38.14
N ILE A 1165 -5.66 16.70 -37.99
CA ILE A 1165 -5.31 17.84 -37.12
C ILE A 1165 -5.13 17.41 -35.65
N ALA A 1166 -5.98 16.49 -35.19
CA ALA A 1166 -5.91 15.86 -33.88
C ALA A 1166 -4.61 15.09 -33.60
N LEU A 1167 -4.01 14.52 -34.63
CA LEU A 1167 -2.86 13.63 -34.54
C LEU A 1167 -1.54 14.33 -34.91
N LEU A 1168 -1.57 15.62 -35.28
CA LEU A 1168 -0.37 16.41 -35.55
C LEU A 1168 0.32 16.80 -34.23
N PRO A 1169 1.54 16.32 -33.96
CA PRO A 1169 2.29 16.73 -32.78
C PRO A 1169 2.94 18.11 -33.01
N GLY A 1170 2.59 19.10 -32.19
CA GLY A 1170 3.24 20.43 -32.16
C GLY A 1170 2.26 21.55 -31.82
N CYS A 1171 2.70 22.71 -31.29
CA CYS A 1171 1.82 23.88 -31.31
C CYS A 1171 1.89 24.55 -32.65
N VAL A 1172 0.69 24.88 -33.11
CA VAL A 1172 0.47 25.58 -34.35
C VAL A 1172 -0.09 26.94 -33.97
N LYS A 1173 0.52 28.00 -34.50
CA LYS A 1173 -0.08 29.33 -34.42
C LYS A 1173 -1.39 29.27 -35.19
N ILE A 1174 -2.50 29.37 -34.47
CA ILE A 1174 -3.83 29.35 -35.08
C ILE A 1174 -3.94 30.47 -36.11
N SER A 1175 -3.30 31.63 -35.86
CA SER A 1175 -3.24 32.75 -36.79
C SER A 1175 -2.58 32.44 -38.14
N GLU A 1176 -1.61 31.53 -38.21
CA GLU A 1176 -0.88 31.23 -39.46
C GLU A 1176 -1.63 30.26 -40.37
N LYS A 1177 -2.43 29.36 -39.80
CA LYS A 1177 -3.19 28.33 -40.55
C LYS A 1177 -4.68 28.36 -40.24
N LEU A 1178 -5.21 29.54 -39.90
CA LEU A 1178 -6.60 29.77 -39.48
C LEU A 1178 -7.62 29.06 -40.37
N TRP A 1179 -7.46 29.18 -41.68
CA TRP A 1179 -8.34 28.58 -42.69
C TRP A 1179 -8.42 27.05 -42.61
N LEU A 1180 -7.32 26.38 -42.31
CA LEU A 1180 -7.29 24.92 -42.21
C LEU A 1180 -8.11 24.43 -41.01
N TYR A 1181 -7.92 25.07 -39.85
CA TYR A 1181 -8.66 24.74 -38.62
C TYR A 1181 -10.13 25.06 -38.73
N LEU A 1182 -10.45 26.22 -39.31
CA LEU A 1182 -11.80 26.65 -39.57
C LEU A 1182 -12.53 25.68 -40.51
N LEU A 1183 -11.92 25.32 -41.64
CA LEU A 1183 -12.49 24.38 -42.61
C LEU A 1183 -12.71 22.99 -41.99
N ALA A 1184 -11.74 22.47 -41.24
CA ALA A 1184 -11.87 21.17 -40.59
C ALA A 1184 -12.97 21.14 -39.51
N TYR A 1185 -13.17 22.26 -38.79
CA TYR A 1185 -14.27 22.40 -37.85
C TYR A 1185 -15.63 22.33 -38.55
N PHE A 1186 -15.84 23.13 -39.61
CA PHE A 1186 -17.09 23.13 -40.38
C PHE A 1186 -17.38 21.79 -41.07
N ILE A 1187 -16.37 21.15 -41.67
CA ILE A 1187 -16.53 19.86 -42.36
C ILE A 1187 -17.10 18.78 -41.42
N SER A 1188 -16.77 18.83 -40.12
CA SER A 1188 -17.24 17.83 -39.16
C SER A 1188 -18.75 17.80 -38.93
N PHE A 1189 -19.48 18.83 -39.37
CA PHE A 1189 -20.95 18.89 -39.30
C PHE A 1189 -21.65 18.49 -40.62
N ILE A 1190 -20.89 18.30 -41.72
CA ILE A 1190 -21.43 17.91 -43.03
C ILE A 1190 -22.22 16.58 -43.00
N PRO A 1191 -21.78 15.52 -42.27
CA PRO A 1191 -22.55 14.29 -42.14
C PRO A 1191 -24.01 14.50 -41.72
N SER A 1192 -24.23 15.31 -40.69
CA SER A 1192 -25.56 15.65 -40.17
C SER A 1192 -26.36 16.50 -41.15
N ILE A 1193 -25.70 17.31 -41.97
CA ILE A 1193 -26.33 18.16 -42.99
C ILE A 1193 -26.84 17.34 -44.19
N LEU A 1194 -26.21 16.21 -44.54
CA LEU A 1194 -26.47 15.50 -45.81
C LEU A 1194 -27.24 14.19 -45.66
N ILE A 1195 -27.96 13.96 -44.55
CA ILE A 1195 -28.70 12.71 -44.29
C ILE A 1195 -29.63 12.31 -45.44
N PHE A 1196 -30.41 13.25 -45.98
CA PHE A 1196 -31.32 12.95 -47.08
C PHE A 1196 -30.57 12.46 -48.33
N MET A 1197 -29.47 13.12 -48.68
CA MET A 1197 -28.62 12.76 -49.83
C MET A 1197 -27.90 11.43 -49.62
N ILE A 1198 -27.51 11.11 -48.39
CA ILE A 1198 -26.76 9.89 -48.07
C ILE A 1198 -27.68 8.66 -47.97
N PHE A 1199 -28.86 8.81 -47.36
CA PHE A 1199 -29.73 7.66 -47.04
C PHE A 1199 -30.98 7.55 -47.90
N VAL A 1200 -31.62 8.66 -48.26
CA VAL A 1200 -32.89 8.64 -49.00
C VAL A 1200 -32.64 8.59 -50.51
N PHE A 1201 -31.76 9.44 -51.02
CA PHE A 1201 -31.50 9.56 -52.46
C PHE A 1201 -31.04 8.25 -53.13
N PRO A 1202 -30.12 7.46 -52.54
CA PRO A 1202 -29.61 6.25 -53.18
C PRO A 1202 -30.56 5.04 -53.06
N SER A 1203 -31.57 5.10 -52.19
CA SER A 1203 -32.44 3.97 -51.87
C SER A 1203 -33.78 4.07 -52.59
N GLU A 1204 -34.06 3.14 -53.50
CA GLU A 1204 -35.37 3.05 -54.16
C GLU A 1204 -36.54 2.94 -53.17
N LEU A 1205 -36.36 2.19 -52.08
CA LEU A 1205 -37.39 2.00 -51.05
C LEU A 1205 -37.74 3.32 -50.33
N TYR A 1206 -36.74 4.04 -49.83
CA TYR A 1206 -36.96 5.34 -49.18
C TYR A 1206 -37.38 6.43 -50.17
N MET A 1207 -36.85 6.42 -51.39
CA MET A 1207 -37.29 7.34 -52.46
C MET A 1207 -38.77 7.14 -52.81
N LYS A 1208 -39.24 5.89 -52.85
CA LYS A 1208 -40.68 5.59 -53.03
C LYS A 1208 -41.51 6.07 -51.85
N ALA A 1209 -41.05 5.84 -50.62
CA ALA A 1209 -41.73 6.33 -49.42
C ALA A 1209 -41.79 7.86 -49.33
N PHE A 1210 -40.73 8.54 -49.78
CA PHE A 1210 -40.66 10.00 -49.91
C PHE A 1210 -41.68 10.51 -50.94
N LYS A 1211 -41.68 9.96 -52.16
CA LYS A 1211 -42.66 10.30 -53.22
C LYS A 1211 -44.10 10.10 -52.74
N GLN A 1212 -44.36 9.05 -51.97
CA GLN A 1212 -45.68 8.80 -51.35
C GLN A 1212 -46.02 9.83 -50.26
N SER A 1213 -45.06 10.23 -49.43
CA SER A 1213 -45.28 11.23 -48.37
C SER A 1213 -45.57 12.63 -48.90
N LEU A 1214 -45.14 12.95 -50.12
CA LEU A 1214 -45.39 14.24 -50.78
C LEU A 1214 -46.77 14.33 -51.46
N ASN A 1215 -47.49 13.22 -51.65
CA ASN A 1215 -48.79 13.20 -52.33
C ASN A 1215 -48.78 13.89 -53.72
N ILE A 1216 -47.69 13.72 -54.50
CA ILE A 1216 -47.52 14.36 -55.81
C ILE A 1216 -47.79 13.34 -56.92
N SER A 1217 -48.93 13.50 -57.60
CA SER A 1217 -49.32 12.82 -58.85
C SER A 1217 -48.52 13.26 -60.10
N TRP A 1218 -47.40 13.94 -59.92
CA TRP A 1218 -46.69 14.70 -60.97
C TRP A 1218 -45.35 14.12 -61.44
N TRP A 1219 -44.92 12.95 -60.94
CA TRP A 1219 -43.67 12.28 -61.36
C TRP A 1219 -43.89 10.98 -62.18
N ARG A 1220 -45.08 10.80 -62.76
CA ARG A 1220 -45.28 9.92 -63.93
C ARG A 1220 -45.20 10.80 -65.17
N ILE A 1221 -44.00 10.99 -65.72
CA ILE A 1221 -43.69 11.18 -67.16
C ILE A 1221 -42.15 11.34 -67.21
N HIS A 1222 -41.53 10.36 -67.86
CA HIS A 1222 -40.11 10.13 -68.20
C HIS A 1222 -39.41 9.02 -67.42
#